data_AF-A0A061B0S5-F1
#
_entry.id   AF-A0A061B0S5-F1
#
_cell.length_a   1.000
_cell.length_b   1.000
_cell.length_c   1.000
_cell.angle_alpha   90.00
_cell.angle_beta   90.00
_cell.angle_gamma   90.00
#
_symmetry.space_group_name_H-M   'P 1'
#
loop_
_entity.id
_entity.type
_entity.pdbx_description
1 polymer ?
#
loop_
_entity_poly.entity_id
_entity_poly.type
_entity_poly.pdbx_seq_one_letter_code
_entity_poly.pdbx_strand_id
1 'polypeptide(L)'
;MRTVPLLLAFWTLLGSACAAILALDIGTDYTKAALVAPGVPFEIVMSADSKRKDVSGIAFKPLPGDSDDFERLYGSHTASFCTRFPSQCLLNTKPLWGKAPDDKVVQHYLHSHPAVNIVPSKNNRETIAFEVSGHTYPIEEVLAMNIQNIVERASILLKEKSPGGISQIRDVSVTVPSFFTSAQRNAIKDSVELAGLNLIALVDDGLAIAVNYATSREFQQGETEHHIIYDMGAGSTKATLASFTKENETSPVAVSVEGYAYDESLGGGYFTNAVAELIRAKFLESHQDVHTSQFNANHRAVAKLYQAADKAKLVLSANSEAQVSIESLHDDIDFKTKITRQEFEDYISDSSTRITDPINSLLEKSGLTLRDLSSVIYAGGSTRVPFVQRHLLSLIGEDLVSKTINADEAAVFGASLRAIQISKMFRSKELIVKEPSPFAYAVAIDDSVVELFPEGTLYGTSAILDLTENFVDAETIAFDVIENAKRYVKYDAGKASTVKADYKFNVSDCSEGISYIAKFTLDESRLVSLDSFEAHCAVAKVGFFDKLRGNDNNNETESQGADKPRIKRSIITTKQRFIGPRPLGTATKQELKSHLTTLDLKDKQRKMVSEKLNELEAVLYSARTLLSDDDVVEKCPESMIDEANALVSEYLEWLDFESDGAQLKEIRSKLEDVQKSVGSIESFLSELSTPLDAQEFESIHTNAVEAVNALQEYFLTMSEEAFTVAGLFTKSGLDYENELAKVTKPQHITQEQLDAVQKSVTKTFEEVKTLFEDTEKLESMTREEKLQIRREALLKIEELKNTQQALKTSHTQKMKDLKSVLGKHLRAQKRAAAKEEAKRKESEKSESLESESSESEEQPTKAVEHDEL
;
A
#
# COMPACT_ATOMS: atom_id res chain seq x y z
N MET A 1 2.49 11.28 44.79
CA MET A 1 2.68 10.19 43.82
C MET A 1 1.66 10.26 42.67
N ARG A 2 1.63 11.36 41.90
CA ARG A 2 0.65 11.58 40.80
C ARG A 2 1.28 11.62 39.39
N THR A 3 2.51 11.13 39.23
CA THR A 3 3.25 11.21 37.94
C THR A 3 3.43 9.86 37.23
N VAL A 4 3.13 8.74 37.90
CA VAL A 4 3.35 7.38 37.36
C VAL A 4 2.24 6.89 36.41
N PRO A 5 0.94 7.24 36.55
CA PRO A 5 -0.08 6.76 35.60
C PRO A 5 -0.07 7.52 34.28
N LEU A 6 0.56 8.71 34.20
CA LEU A 6 0.71 9.47 32.95
C LEU A 6 1.82 8.89 32.05
N LEU A 7 2.92 8.40 32.64
CA LEU A 7 4.07 7.84 31.91
C LEU A 7 3.78 6.46 31.29
N LEU A 8 2.94 5.65 31.95
CA LEU A 8 2.49 4.36 31.41
C LEU A 8 1.46 4.51 30.29
N ALA A 9 0.60 5.54 30.34
CA ALA A 9 -0.25 5.91 29.21
C ALA A 9 0.58 6.41 28.01
N PHE A 10 1.68 7.13 28.28
CA PHE A 10 2.59 7.66 27.25
C PHE A 10 3.35 6.56 26.47
N TRP A 11 3.69 5.43 27.12
CA TRP A 11 4.33 4.30 26.46
C TRP A 11 3.36 3.37 25.71
N THR A 12 2.09 3.31 26.10
CA THR A 12 1.04 2.63 25.31
C THR A 12 0.50 3.50 24.17
N LEU A 13 0.78 4.80 24.17
CA LEU A 13 0.48 5.74 23.07
C LEU A 13 1.58 5.81 21.99
N LEU A 14 2.71 5.11 22.18
CA LEU A 14 3.74 4.89 21.16
C LEU A 14 3.44 3.66 20.29
N GLY A 15 2.16 3.35 20.07
CA GLY A 15 1.80 2.71 18.80
C GLY A 15 2.22 3.70 17.72
N SER A 16 3.28 3.39 16.97
CA SER A 16 3.61 4.17 15.77
C SER A 16 2.37 4.16 14.89
N ALA A 17 1.57 5.23 14.94
CA ALA A 17 0.49 5.42 14.01
C ALA A 17 1.16 5.34 12.63
N CYS A 18 0.84 4.29 11.86
CA CYS A 18 1.36 4.11 10.52
C CYS A 18 0.76 5.20 9.64
N ALA A 19 1.32 6.41 9.74
CA ALA A 19 0.86 7.58 9.05
C ALA A 19 1.50 7.68 7.66
N ALA A 20 1.58 6.58 6.88
CA ALA A 20 2.11 6.62 5.52
C ALA A 20 0.96 6.35 4.55
N ILE A 21 0.73 7.30 3.64
CA ILE A 21 -0.28 7.18 2.59
C ILE A 21 0.43 6.97 1.25
N LEU A 22 -0.07 6.00 0.49
CA LEU A 22 0.27 5.82 -0.90
C LEU A 22 -0.88 6.34 -1.77
N ALA A 23 -0.60 7.18 -2.76
CA ALA A 23 -1.57 7.53 -3.78
C ALA A 23 -1.20 6.85 -5.09
N LEU A 24 -2.20 6.30 -5.79
CA LEU A 24 -2.02 5.61 -7.05
C LEU A 24 -2.82 6.32 -8.15
N ASP A 25 -2.12 6.77 -9.19
CA ASP A 25 -2.72 7.12 -10.47
C ASP A 25 -2.55 5.95 -11.44
N ILE A 26 -3.52 5.04 -11.45
CA ILE A 26 -3.47 3.83 -12.28
C ILE A 26 -4.09 4.18 -13.64
N GLY A 27 -3.30 4.62 -14.60
CA GLY A 27 -3.74 4.88 -15.97
C GLY A 27 -3.82 3.61 -16.83
N THR A 28 -4.41 3.71 -18.02
CA THR A 28 -4.53 2.56 -18.94
C THR A 28 -3.16 2.06 -19.43
N ASP A 29 -2.27 2.97 -19.84
CA ASP A 29 -0.91 2.61 -20.31
C ASP A 29 0.12 2.69 -19.18
N TYR A 30 -0.03 3.66 -18.27
CA TYR A 30 0.97 3.94 -17.25
C TYR A 30 0.37 4.18 -15.88
N THR A 31 1.02 3.61 -14.86
CA THR A 31 0.72 3.82 -13.44
C THR A 31 1.77 4.72 -12.81
N LYS A 32 1.33 5.62 -11.93
CA LYS A 32 2.19 6.48 -11.11
C LYS A 32 1.79 6.34 -9.66
N ALA A 33 2.77 6.46 -8.79
CA ALA A 33 2.54 6.35 -7.36
C ALA A 33 3.29 7.46 -6.61
N ALA A 34 2.66 8.02 -5.59
CA ALA A 34 3.26 9.01 -4.71
C ALA A 34 3.14 8.55 -3.26
N LEU A 35 4.24 8.63 -2.53
CA LEU A 35 4.34 8.35 -1.10
C LEU A 35 4.32 9.68 -0.33
N VAL A 36 3.57 9.72 0.76
CA VAL A 36 3.62 10.79 1.75
C VAL A 36 3.60 10.22 3.16
N ALA A 37 4.48 10.71 4.03
CA ALA A 37 4.60 10.27 5.42
C ALA A 37 5.11 11.44 6.30
N PRO A 38 5.07 11.37 7.64
CA PRO A 38 5.50 12.48 8.48
C PRO A 38 7.00 12.70 8.30
N GLY A 39 7.40 13.92 7.94
CA GLY A 39 8.78 14.24 7.62
C GLY A 39 9.25 13.79 6.23
N VAL A 40 8.41 13.08 5.47
CA VAL A 40 8.67 12.71 4.07
C VAL A 40 7.75 13.56 3.18
N PRO A 41 8.29 14.46 2.34
CA PRO A 41 7.46 15.22 1.40
C PRO A 41 6.78 14.28 0.39
N PHE A 42 5.93 14.82 -0.47
CA PHE A 42 5.37 14.03 -1.57
C PHE A 42 6.51 13.53 -2.47
N GLU A 43 6.72 12.22 -2.50
CA GLU A 43 7.79 11.57 -3.24
C GLU A 43 7.20 10.61 -4.27
N ILE A 44 7.63 10.71 -5.53
CA ILE A 44 7.22 9.76 -6.56
C ILE A 44 7.94 8.43 -6.34
N VAL A 45 7.18 7.34 -6.31
CA VAL A 45 7.72 5.99 -6.25
C VAL A 45 8.23 5.62 -7.63
N MET A 46 9.55 5.53 -7.78
CA MET A 46 10.20 5.26 -9.06
C MET A 46 10.10 3.76 -9.44
N SER A 47 10.07 3.46 -10.73
CA SER A 47 10.21 2.10 -11.25
C SER A 47 11.58 1.51 -10.90
N ALA A 48 11.75 0.20 -11.08
CA ALA A 48 13.07 -0.45 -10.97
C ALA A 48 14.12 0.23 -11.86
N ASP A 49 13.75 0.63 -13.08
CA ASP A 49 14.62 1.37 -14.02
C ASP A 49 14.69 2.88 -13.76
N SER A 50 14.33 3.36 -12.56
CA SER A 50 14.37 4.78 -12.21
C SER A 50 13.49 5.71 -13.07
N LYS A 51 12.39 5.19 -13.63
CA LYS A 51 11.38 6.00 -14.31
C LYS A 51 10.31 6.47 -13.33
N ARG A 52 9.67 7.60 -13.65
CA ARG A 52 8.62 8.21 -12.82
C ARG A 52 7.21 7.64 -13.07
N LYS A 53 7.11 6.63 -13.94
CA LYS A 53 5.87 5.92 -14.28
C LYS A 53 6.19 4.48 -14.69
N ASP A 54 5.33 3.57 -14.29
CA ASP A 54 5.38 2.15 -14.63
C ASP A 54 4.42 1.86 -15.78
N VAL A 55 4.76 0.88 -16.62
CA VAL A 55 3.78 0.32 -17.58
C VAL A 55 2.66 -0.34 -16.77
N SER A 56 1.42 0.00 -17.07
CA SER A 56 0.25 -0.56 -16.40
C SER A 56 -0.03 -1.98 -16.88
N GLY A 57 0.32 -2.96 -16.05
CA GLY A 57 0.05 -4.36 -16.31
C GLY A 57 1.18 -5.27 -15.87
N ILE A 58 1.00 -6.56 -16.14
CA ILE A 58 1.87 -7.63 -15.65
C ILE A 58 2.11 -8.66 -16.75
N ALA A 59 3.27 -9.31 -16.72
CA ALA A 59 3.54 -10.50 -17.52
C ALA A 59 3.93 -11.68 -16.64
N PHE A 60 3.63 -12.89 -17.13
CA PHE A 60 3.90 -14.16 -16.48
C PHE A 60 4.96 -14.91 -17.29
N LYS A 61 6.23 -14.77 -16.93
CA LYS A 61 7.32 -15.42 -17.65
C LYS A 61 7.45 -16.88 -17.19
N PRO A 62 7.16 -17.88 -18.04
CA PRO A 62 7.32 -19.28 -17.65
C PRO A 62 8.78 -19.59 -17.34
N LEU A 63 9.02 -20.44 -16.34
CA LEU A 63 10.36 -20.86 -15.97
C LEU A 63 10.77 -22.17 -16.67
N PRO A 64 12.06 -22.36 -16.98
CA PRO A 64 12.55 -23.65 -17.47
C PRO A 64 12.36 -24.75 -16.42
N GLY A 65 11.93 -25.95 -16.85
CA GLY A 65 11.91 -27.16 -16.01
C GLY A 65 10.63 -27.43 -15.22
N ASP A 66 9.74 -26.44 -15.06
CA ASP A 66 8.39 -26.62 -14.48
C ASP A 66 7.35 -25.90 -15.35
N SER A 67 6.38 -26.63 -15.88
CA SER A 67 5.36 -26.07 -16.77
C SER A 67 4.39 -25.13 -16.06
N ASP A 68 4.29 -25.21 -14.73
CA ASP A 68 3.26 -24.52 -13.94
C ASP A 68 3.84 -23.38 -13.09
N ASP A 69 5.17 -23.20 -13.06
CA ASP A 69 5.85 -22.11 -12.36
C ASP A 69 6.27 -20.97 -13.30
N PHE A 70 6.18 -19.75 -12.80
CA PHE A 70 6.43 -18.54 -13.57
C PHE A 70 6.96 -17.41 -12.69
N GLU A 71 7.70 -16.49 -13.29
CA GLU A 71 8.13 -15.22 -12.72
C GLU A 71 7.15 -14.10 -13.12
N ARG A 72 6.71 -13.28 -12.16
CA ARG A 72 5.91 -12.09 -12.45
C ARG A 72 6.82 -10.93 -12.85
N LEU A 73 6.58 -10.37 -14.03
CA LEU A 73 7.29 -9.19 -14.53
C LEU A 73 6.40 -7.95 -14.46
N TYR A 74 7.00 -6.84 -14.07
CA TYR A 74 6.33 -5.54 -13.92
C TYR A 74 7.10 -4.45 -14.68
N GLY A 75 6.41 -3.34 -14.99
CA GLY A 75 7.03 -2.15 -15.57
C GLY A 75 7.63 -2.39 -16.95
N SER A 76 8.84 -1.88 -17.19
CA SER A 76 9.54 -1.93 -18.48
C SER A 76 9.83 -3.36 -18.97
N HIS A 77 10.10 -4.29 -18.04
CA HIS A 77 10.36 -5.70 -18.36
C HIS A 77 9.13 -6.37 -18.99
N THR A 78 7.93 -5.96 -18.61
CA THR A 78 6.67 -6.41 -19.22
C THR A 78 6.64 -6.02 -20.70
N ALA A 79 6.89 -4.74 -21.02
CA ALA A 79 6.76 -4.22 -22.38
C ALA A 79 7.69 -4.89 -23.40
N SER A 80 8.92 -5.25 -23.01
CA SER A 80 9.85 -5.98 -23.89
C SER A 80 9.42 -7.45 -24.07
N PHE A 81 8.93 -8.07 -23.00
CA PHE A 81 8.49 -9.47 -22.99
C PHE A 81 7.24 -9.72 -23.86
N CYS A 82 6.27 -8.79 -23.84
CA CYS A 82 4.97 -8.99 -24.50
C CYS A 82 5.02 -9.08 -26.03
N THR A 83 6.04 -8.52 -26.66
CA THR A 83 6.21 -8.69 -28.12
C THR A 83 6.64 -10.09 -28.51
N ARG A 84 7.23 -10.85 -27.58
CA ARG A 84 7.71 -12.22 -27.80
C ARG A 84 6.67 -13.24 -27.34
N PHE A 85 6.03 -12.98 -26.20
CA PHE A 85 5.08 -13.90 -25.55
C PHE A 85 3.77 -13.18 -25.22
N PRO A 86 2.99 -12.74 -26.23
CA PRO A 86 1.82 -11.91 -25.99
C PRO A 86 0.71 -12.61 -25.18
N SER A 87 0.60 -13.94 -25.25
CA SER A 87 -0.37 -14.71 -24.45
C SER A 87 -0.07 -14.69 -22.96
N GLN A 88 1.14 -14.28 -22.57
CA GLN A 88 1.60 -14.23 -21.19
C GLN A 88 1.51 -12.82 -20.58
N CYS A 89 0.84 -11.89 -21.27
CA CYS A 89 0.83 -10.48 -20.93
C CYS A 89 -0.57 -9.91 -20.73
N LEU A 90 -0.76 -9.22 -19.62
CA LEU A 90 -2.00 -8.55 -19.25
C LEU A 90 -1.72 -7.05 -19.12
N LEU A 91 -1.76 -6.34 -20.25
CA LEU A 91 -1.59 -4.88 -20.35
C LEU A 91 -2.94 -4.19 -20.53
N ASN A 92 -3.01 -2.87 -20.38
CA ASN A 92 -4.19 -2.07 -20.77
C ASN A 92 -5.53 -2.52 -20.13
N THR A 93 -5.48 -3.12 -18.93
CA THR A 93 -6.65 -3.80 -18.34
C THR A 93 -7.64 -2.87 -17.63
N LYS A 94 -7.32 -1.59 -17.41
CA LYS A 94 -8.18 -0.63 -16.69
C LYS A 94 -9.64 -0.59 -17.17
N PRO A 95 -9.93 -0.53 -18.49
CA PRO A 95 -11.32 -0.52 -18.98
C PRO A 95 -12.12 -1.80 -18.65
N LEU A 96 -11.42 -2.90 -18.36
CA LEU A 96 -12.03 -4.22 -18.12
C LEU A 96 -12.44 -4.45 -16.65
N TRP A 97 -11.98 -3.60 -15.72
CA TRP A 97 -12.28 -3.79 -14.30
C TRP A 97 -13.78 -3.73 -14.05
N GLY A 98 -14.31 -4.73 -13.33
CA GLY A 98 -15.73 -4.83 -13.02
C GLY A 98 -16.64 -5.08 -14.22
N LYS A 99 -16.09 -5.45 -15.39
CA LYS A 99 -16.87 -5.75 -16.60
C LYS A 99 -17.25 -7.23 -16.69
N ALA A 100 -18.41 -7.48 -17.28
CA ALA A 100 -18.87 -8.80 -17.66
C ALA A 100 -18.20 -9.27 -18.96
N PRO A 101 -18.10 -10.59 -19.22
CA PRO A 101 -17.45 -11.13 -20.42
C PRO A 101 -18.06 -10.67 -21.77
N ASP A 102 -19.35 -10.34 -21.79
CA ASP A 102 -20.10 -9.91 -22.97
C ASP A 102 -20.08 -8.38 -23.20
N ASP A 103 -19.42 -7.61 -22.33
CA ASP A 103 -19.30 -6.16 -22.50
C ASP A 103 -18.47 -5.83 -23.77
N LYS A 104 -18.92 -4.82 -24.53
CA LYS A 104 -18.27 -4.37 -25.77
C LYS A 104 -16.82 -3.96 -25.56
N VAL A 105 -16.47 -3.46 -24.37
CA VAL A 105 -15.10 -3.08 -24.02
C VAL A 105 -14.17 -4.29 -24.03
N VAL A 106 -14.67 -5.48 -23.64
CA VAL A 106 -13.90 -6.74 -23.68
C VAL A 106 -13.56 -7.10 -25.12
N GLN A 107 -14.54 -6.96 -26.04
CA GLN A 107 -14.33 -7.25 -27.46
C GLN A 107 -13.33 -6.27 -28.10
N HIS A 108 -13.42 -4.98 -27.74
CA HIS A 108 -12.46 -3.98 -28.21
C HIS A 108 -11.03 -4.27 -27.72
N TYR A 109 -10.89 -4.69 -26.45
CA TYR A 109 -9.60 -5.09 -25.90
C TYR A 109 -8.97 -6.27 -26.65
N LEU A 110 -9.75 -7.31 -26.92
CA LEU A 110 -9.27 -8.52 -27.63
C LEU A 110 -8.83 -8.24 -29.08
N HIS A 111 -9.30 -7.14 -29.70
CA HIS A 111 -8.83 -6.74 -31.02
C HIS A 111 -7.34 -6.36 -31.03
N SER A 112 -6.89 -5.66 -29.99
CA SER A 112 -5.48 -5.25 -29.83
C SER A 112 -4.64 -6.29 -29.07
N HIS A 113 -5.29 -7.18 -28.33
CA HIS A 113 -4.66 -8.22 -27.52
C HIS A 113 -5.22 -9.62 -27.83
N PRO A 114 -5.15 -10.09 -29.10
CA PRO A 114 -5.80 -11.34 -29.50
C PRO A 114 -5.21 -12.60 -28.85
N ALA A 115 -4.00 -12.50 -28.28
CA ALA A 115 -3.35 -13.60 -27.57
C ALA A 115 -3.92 -13.85 -26.16
N VAL A 116 -4.62 -12.87 -25.60
CA VAL A 116 -5.08 -12.93 -24.21
C VAL A 116 -6.35 -13.78 -24.16
N ASN A 117 -6.36 -14.75 -23.25
CA ASN A 117 -7.53 -15.59 -23.02
C ASN A 117 -8.35 -15.05 -21.85
N ILE A 118 -9.57 -14.59 -22.14
CA ILE A 118 -10.53 -14.07 -21.16
C ILE A 118 -11.66 -15.09 -20.97
N VAL A 119 -11.92 -15.45 -19.72
CA VAL A 119 -12.99 -16.38 -19.34
C VAL A 119 -13.91 -15.75 -18.29
N PRO A 120 -15.15 -16.24 -18.12
CA PRO A 120 -15.99 -15.85 -16.99
C PRO A 120 -15.33 -16.24 -15.65
N SER A 121 -15.40 -15.34 -14.68
CA SER A 121 -14.84 -15.58 -13.36
C SER A 121 -15.61 -16.67 -12.61
N LYS A 122 -14.90 -17.68 -12.08
CA LYS A 122 -15.45 -18.84 -11.38
C LYS A 122 -15.94 -18.55 -9.95
N ASN A 123 -15.77 -17.31 -9.47
CA ASN A 123 -16.16 -16.87 -8.13
C ASN A 123 -17.64 -16.38 -8.05
N ASN A 124 -18.47 -16.76 -9.03
CA ASN A 124 -19.86 -16.33 -9.19
C ASN A 124 -20.02 -14.80 -9.23
N ARG A 125 -19.02 -14.02 -9.68
CA ARG A 125 -19.11 -12.55 -9.71
C ARG A 125 -19.75 -11.97 -10.95
N GLU A 126 -19.97 -12.75 -12.00
CA GLU A 126 -20.39 -12.25 -13.32
C GLU A 126 -19.39 -11.23 -13.93
N THR A 127 -18.12 -11.31 -13.53
CA THR A 127 -17.00 -10.53 -14.10
C THR A 127 -16.05 -11.43 -14.90
N ILE A 128 -15.04 -10.83 -15.53
CA ILE A 128 -13.99 -11.55 -16.25
C ILE A 128 -12.87 -12.07 -15.35
N ALA A 129 -12.17 -13.09 -15.85
CA ALA A 129 -10.89 -13.60 -15.37
C ALA A 129 -9.96 -13.87 -16.58
N PHE A 130 -8.65 -13.91 -16.33
CA PHE A 130 -7.64 -14.24 -17.34
C PHE A 130 -7.15 -15.67 -17.14
N GLU A 131 -6.98 -16.42 -18.23
CA GLU A 131 -6.25 -17.68 -18.23
C GLU A 131 -4.84 -17.46 -18.78
N VAL A 132 -3.83 -17.58 -17.92
CA VAL A 132 -2.43 -17.32 -18.25
C VAL A 132 -1.52 -18.24 -17.45
N SER A 133 -0.45 -18.75 -18.07
CA SER A 133 0.45 -19.74 -17.47
C SER A 133 -0.25 -20.95 -16.81
N GLY A 134 -1.37 -21.42 -17.38
CA GLY A 134 -2.13 -22.57 -16.85
C GLY A 134 -3.04 -22.25 -15.65
N HIS A 135 -3.06 -21.00 -15.17
CA HIS A 135 -3.85 -20.56 -14.02
C HIS A 135 -4.97 -19.60 -14.44
N THR A 136 -6.04 -19.55 -13.64
CA THR A 136 -7.15 -18.59 -13.83
C THR A 136 -7.07 -17.49 -12.77
N TYR A 137 -6.88 -16.23 -13.18
CA TYR A 137 -6.81 -15.08 -12.30
C TYR A 137 -8.02 -14.16 -12.48
N PRO A 138 -8.86 -13.96 -11.44
CA PRO A 138 -9.79 -12.85 -11.43
C PRO A 138 -9.06 -11.53 -11.67
N ILE A 139 -9.68 -10.61 -12.41
CA ILE A 139 -9.03 -9.34 -12.75
C ILE A 139 -8.62 -8.52 -11.53
N GLU A 140 -9.35 -8.66 -10.41
CA GLU A 140 -9.02 -8.01 -9.14
C GLU A 140 -7.71 -8.53 -8.55
N GLU A 141 -7.41 -9.81 -8.72
CA GLU A 141 -6.16 -10.41 -8.27
C GLU A 141 -4.99 -9.87 -9.10
N VAL A 142 -5.15 -9.74 -10.41
CA VAL A 142 -4.15 -9.15 -11.32
C VAL A 142 -3.84 -7.70 -10.94
N LEU A 143 -4.86 -6.90 -10.63
CA LEU A 143 -4.67 -5.53 -10.16
C LEU A 143 -3.98 -5.52 -8.78
N ALA A 144 -4.35 -6.43 -7.87
CA ALA A 144 -3.70 -6.55 -6.56
C ALA A 144 -2.20 -6.87 -6.68
N MET A 145 -1.79 -7.75 -7.59
CA MET A 145 -0.37 -8.05 -7.85
C MET A 145 0.42 -6.78 -8.23
N ASN A 146 -0.15 -5.96 -9.13
CA ASN A 146 0.47 -4.69 -9.53
C ASN A 146 0.59 -3.72 -8.35
N ILE A 147 -0.46 -3.60 -7.52
CA ILE A 147 -0.45 -2.75 -6.33
C ILE A 147 0.61 -3.25 -5.33
N GLN A 148 0.71 -4.55 -5.07
CA GLN A 148 1.70 -5.13 -4.16
C GLN A 148 3.14 -4.82 -4.60
N ASN A 149 3.43 -4.89 -5.90
CA ASN A 149 4.74 -4.50 -6.42
C ASN A 149 5.08 -3.02 -6.14
N ILE A 150 4.12 -2.12 -6.33
CA ILE A 150 4.29 -0.69 -6.03
C ILE A 150 4.48 -0.47 -4.53
N VAL A 151 3.71 -1.17 -3.68
CA VAL A 151 3.82 -1.10 -2.22
C VAL A 151 5.19 -1.57 -1.74
N GLU A 152 5.75 -2.64 -2.32
CA GLU A 152 7.11 -3.11 -1.98
C GLU A 152 8.14 -1.99 -2.21
N ARG A 153 8.12 -1.37 -3.39
CA ARG A 153 9.03 -0.27 -3.74
C ARG A 153 8.79 0.97 -2.87
N ALA A 154 7.53 1.33 -2.64
CA ALA A 154 7.18 2.44 -1.77
C ALA A 154 7.64 2.21 -0.32
N SER A 155 7.59 0.96 0.16
CA SER A 155 8.07 0.58 1.49
C SER A 155 9.60 0.66 1.61
N ILE A 156 10.33 0.37 0.53
CA ILE A 156 11.79 0.57 0.46
C ILE A 156 12.10 2.07 0.53
N LEU A 157 11.46 2.88 -0.32
CA LEU A 157 11.60 4.34 -0.35
C LEU A 157 11.29 4.97 1.01
N LEU A 158 10.22 4.51 1.69
CA LEU A 158 9.85 4.99 3.01
C LEU A 158 10.96 4.75 4.05
N LYS A 159 11.58 3.56 4.03
CA LYS A 159 12.68 3.22 4.94
C LYS A 159 13.93 4.06 4.69
N GLU A 160 14.23 4.35 3.43
CA GLU A 160 15.34 5.21 3.02
C GLU A 160 15.12 6.66 3.47
N LYS A 161 13.91 7.19 3.28
CA LYS A 161 13.55 8.59 3.59
C LYS A 161 13.23 8.83 5.06
N SER A 162 12.90 7.78 5.82
CA SER A 162 12.59 7.87 7.25
C SER A 162 13.30 6.77 8.07
N PRO A 163 14.64 6.81 8.20
CA PRO A 163 15.39 5.81 8.97
C PRO A 163 15.00 5.85 10.46
N GLY A 164 14.49 4.74 10.99
CA GLY A 164 14.01 4.65 12.38
C GLY A 164 12.56 5.10 12.60
N GLY A 165 11.85 5.47 11.53
CA GLY A 165 10.43 5.84 11.54
C GLY A 165 9.48 4.71 11.15
N ILE A 166 8.31 5.07 10.61
CA ILE A 166 7.28 4.14 10.13
C ILE A 166 7.85 3.29 8.99
N SER A 167 7.60 1.97 9.01
CA SER A 167 8.12 1.03 8.02
C SER A 167 7.04 0.32 7.20
N GLN A 168 5.76 0.65 7.43
CA GLN A 168 4.63 0.02 6.76
C GLN A 168 3.69 1.07 6.18
N ILE A 169 3.25 0.82 4.94
CA ILE A 169 2.20 1.55 4.26
C ILE A 169 0.91 0.75 4.45
N ARG A 170 -0.13 1.41 4.97
CA ARG A 170 -1.43 0.77 5.24
C ARG A 170 -2.57 1.41 4.48
N ASP A 171 -2.48 2.70 4.20
CA ASP A 171 -3.60 3.44 3.62
C ASP A 171 -3.26 3.92 2.21
N VAL A 172 -4.25 3.81 1.32
CA VAL A 172 -4.09 4.14 -0.10
C VAL A 172 -5.26 4.95 -0.64
N SER A 173 -4.98 5.89 -1.54
CA SER A 173 -5.97 6.48 -2.42
C SER A 173 -5.70 6.12 -3.87
N VAL A 174 -6.75 6.01 -4.67
CA VAL A 174 -6.63 5.60 -6.09
C VAL A 174 -7.42 6.57 -6.95
N THR A 175 -6.84 7.06 -8.04
CA THR A 175 -7.54 7.89 -9.02
C THR A 175 -8.49 7.04 -9.87
N VAL A 176 -9.70 7.55 -10.10
CA VAL A 176 -10.70 6.93 -10.96
C VAL A 176 -11.41 7.96 -11.83
N PRO A 177 -11.83 7.62 -13.06
CA PRO A 177 -12.64 8.52 -13.85
C PRO A 177 -14.06 8.62 -13.27
N SER A 178 -14.66 9.81 -13.36
CA SER A 178 -16.02 10.09 -12.90
C SER A 178 -17.08 9.13 -13.44
N PHE A 179 -16.93 8.56 -14.63
CA PHE A 179 -17.92 7.65 -15.23
C PHE A 179 -17.88 6.20 -14.72
N PHE A 180 -16.88 5.80 -13.91
CA PHE A 180 -16.79 4.41 -13.42
C PHE A 180 -17.97 4.01 -12.51
N THR A 181 -18.69 2.95 -12.86
CA THR A 181 -19.87 2.49 -12.11
C THR A 181 -19.51 1.91 -10.74
N SER A 182 -20.51 1.68 -9.89
CA SER A 182 -20.34 1.00 -8.60
C SER A 182 -19.65 -0.37 -8.74
N ALA A 183 -19.88 -1.11 -9.82
CA ALA A 183 -19.21 -2.38 -10.08
C ALA A 183 -17.69 -2.23 -10.26
N GLN A 184 -17.28 -1.24 -11.05
CA GLN A 184 -15.86 -0.98 -11.32
C GLN A 184 -15.15 -0.44 -10.06
N ARG A 185 -15.81 0.46 -9.32
CA ARG A 185 -15.32 1.00 -8.05
C ARG A 185 -15.14 -0.10 -6.99
N ASN A 186 -16.09 -1.03 -6.88
CA ASN A 186 -15.96 -2.19 -6.00
C ASN A 186 -14.82 -3.13 -6.43
N ALA A 187 -14.60 -3.35 -7.73
CA ALA A 187 -13.48 -4.16 -8.20
C ALA A 187 -12.11 -3.56 -7.78
N ILE A 188 -11.96 -2.24 -7.83
CA ILE A 188 -10.76 -1.55 -7.35
C ILE A 188 -10.63 -1.69 -5.83
N LYS A 189 -11.71 -1.44 -5.08
CA LYS A 189 -11.75 -1.63 -3.62
C LYS A 189 -11.32 -3.03 -3.21
N ASP A 190 -11.86 -4.05 -3.89
CA ASP A 190 -11.51 -5.45 -3.64
C ASP A 190 -10.03 -5.72 -3.94
N SER A 191 -9.49 -5.16 -5.03
CA SER A 191 -8.07 -5.29 -5.39
C SER A 191 -7.14 -4.65 -4.35
N VAL A 192 -7.52 -3.48 -3.83
CA VAL A 192 -6.81 -2.79 -2.75
C VAL A 192 -6.83 -3.61 -1.47
N GLU A 193 -7.99 -4.18 -1.11
CA GLU A 193 -8.11 -5.05 0.06
C GLU A 193 -7.29 -6.33 -0.10
N LEU A 194 -7.25 -6.93 -1.31
CA LEU A 194 -6.41 -8.09 -1.64
C LEU A 194 -4.92 -7.76 -1.48
N ALA A 195 -4.49 -6.57 -1.88
CA ALA A 195 -3.13 -6.07 -1.69
C ALA A 195 -2.77 -5.76 -0.21
N GLY A 196 -3.71 -5.92 0.72
CA GLY A 196 -3.47 -5.75 2.17
C GLY A 196 -3.48 -4.30 2.64
N LEU A 197 -4.12 -3.41 1.87
CA LEU A 197 -4.23 -1.97 2.14
C LEU A 197 -5.67 -1.59 2.51
N ASN A 198 -5.81 -0.46 3.21
CA ASN A 198 -7.06 0.22 3.45
C ASN A 198 -7.26 1.30 2.39
N LEU A 199 -8.40 1.25 1.70
CA LEU A 199 -8.77 2.30 0.77
C LEU A 199 -9.32 3.51 1.53
N ILE A 200 -8.63 4.66 1.46
CA ILE A 200 -9.12 5.94 2.00
C ILE A 200 -10.26 6.46 1.13
N ALA A 201 -10.01 6.57 -0.17
CA ALA A 201 -10.98 7.06 -1.15
C ALA A 201 -10.58 6.69 -2.59
N LEU A 202 -11.59 6.53 -3.43
CA LEU A 202 -11.43 6.61 -4.89
C LEU A 202 -11.65 8.06 -5.32
N VAL A 203 -10.59 8.74 -5.75
CA VAL A 203 -10.60 10.17 -6.04
C VAL A 203 -10.81 10.39 -7.54
N ASP A 204 -11.71 11.28 -7.93
CA ASP A 204 -11.86 11.63 -9.36
C ASP A 204 -10.56 12.21 -9.94
N ASP A 205 -10.19 11.77 -11.14
CA ASP A 205 -8.96 12.20 -11.84
C ASP A 205 -8.91 13.73 -12.01
N GLY A 206 -10.03 14.34 -12.43
CA GLY A 206 -10.14 15.79 -12.66
C GLY A 206 -10.17 16.58 -11.36
N LEU A 207 -10.87 16.09 -10.34
CA LEU A 207 -10.82 16.68 -9.00
C LEU A 207 -9.41 16.62 -8.42
N ALA A 208 -8.70 15.50 -8.55
CA ALA A 208 -7.34 15.37 -8.05
C ALA A 208 -6.45 16.46 -8.66
N ILE A 209 -6.54 16.65 -9.99
CA ILE A 209 -5.83 17.73 -10.68
C ILE A 209 -6.24 19.12 -10.14
N ALA A 210 -7.53 19.36 -9.92
CA ALA A 210 -8.02 20.63 -9.35
C ALA A 210 -7.49 20.90 -7.93
N VAL A 211 -7.44 19.88 -7.07
CA VAL A 211 -6.89 19.97 -5.71
C VAL A 211 -5.39 20.28 -5.74
N ASN A 212 -4.63 19.62 -6.62
CA ASN A 212 -3.22 19.90 -6.82
C ASN A 212 -3.01 21.35 -7.34
N TYR A 213 -3.83 21.77 -8.31
CA TYR A 213 -3.82 23.13 -8.85
C TYR A 213 -4.04 24.17 -7.75
N ALA A 214 -5.07 23.99 -6.91
CA ALA A 214 -5.40 24.90 -5.81
C ALA A 214 -4.31 25.03 -4.74
N THR A 215 -3.62 23.92 -4.44
CA THR A 215 -2.62 23.89 -3.36
C THR A 215 -1.37 24.70 -3.71
N SER A 216 -1.03 24.78 -5.00
CA SER A 216 0.14 25.49 -5.51
C SER A 216 -0.09 26.98 -5.80
N ARG A 217 -1.29 27.51 -5.52
CA ARG A 217 -1.74 28.84 -5.97
C ARG A 217 -2.45 29.64 -4.91
N GLU A 218 -2.53 30.94 -5.17
CA GLU A 218 -3.37 31.91 -4.47
C GLU A 218 -4.48 32.37 -5.40
N PHE A 219 -5.65 32.63 -4.83
CA PHE A 219 -6.87 33.04 -5.54
C PHE A 219 -7.32 34.40 -5.03
N GLN A 220 -7.94 35.17 -5.90
CA GLN A 220 -8.45 36.49 -5.55
C GLN A 220 -9.63 36.40 -4.57
N GLN A 221 -9.72 37.38 -3.67
CA GLN A 221 -10.74 37.39 -2.63
C GLN A 221 -12.08 37.84 -3.19
N GLY A 222 -13.14 37.11 -2.86
CA GLY A 222 -14.51 37.44 -3.29
C GLY A 222 -14.78 37.15 -4.77
N GLU A 223 -13.83 36.58 -5.50
CA GLU A 223 -13.99 36.15 -6.90
C GLU A 223 -14.04 34.62 -7.00
N THR A 224 -14.78 34.14 -7.99
CA THR A 224 -14.82 32.71 -8.36
C THR A 224 -14.14 32.55 -9.71
N GLU A 225 -13.07 31.77 -9.74
CA GLU A 225 -12.38 31.42 -10.99
C GLU A 225 -12.90 30.06 -11.49
N HIS A 226 -13.38 30.00 -12.74
CA HIS A 226 -13.84 28.75 -13.37
C HIS A 226 -12.77 28.19 -14.31
N HIS A 227 -12.48 26.90 -14.17
CA HIS A 227 -11.50 26.20 -15.00
C HIS A 227 -12.06 24.89 -15.52
N ILE A 228 -11.69 24.53 -16.75
CA ILE A 228 -11.93 23.18 -17.27
C ILE A 228 -10.63 22.39 -17.20
N ILE A 229 -10.62 21.30 -16.45
CA ILE A 229 -9.56 20.29 -16.54
C ILE A 229 -9.91 19.38 -17.71
N TYR A 230 -9.14 19.48 -18.80
CA TYR A 230 -9.29 18.61 -19.97
C TYR A 230 -8.21 17.52 -19.93
N ASP A 231 -8.60 16.29 -19.62
CA ASP A 231 -7.73 15.13 -19.52
C ASP A 231 -7.95 14.16 -20.68
N MET A 232 -6.97 14.05 -21.58
CA MET A 232 -6.95 13.03 -22.62
C MET A 232 -5.84 12.01 -22.35
N GLY A 233 -6.22 10.93 -21.68
CA GLY A 233 -5.34 9.81 -21.36
C GLY A 233 -5.20 8.81 -22.52
N ALA A 234 -4.77 7.60 -22.18
CA ALA A 234 -4.69 6.49 -23.13
C ALA A 234 -6.06 5.83 -23.39
N GLY A 235 -6.90 5.69 -22.35
CA GLY A 235 -8.18 4.99 -22.46
C GLY A 235 -9.39 5.88 -22.77
N SER A 236 -9.40 7.13 -22.30
CA SER A 236 -10.59 7.99 -22.37
C SER A 236 -10.23 9.49 -22.40
N THR A 237 -11.22 10.31 -22.74
CA THR A 237 -11.17 11.77 -22.76
C THR A 237 -12.18 12.29 -21.75
N LYS A 238 -11.78 13.24 -20.90
CA LYS A 238 -12.61 13.79 -19.81
C LYS A 238 -12.45 15.31 -19.76
N ALA A 239 -13.54 15.99 -19.43
CA ALA A 239 -13.58 17.41 -19.09
C ALA A 239 -14.29 17.56 -17.73
N THR A 240 -13.62 18.17 -16.77
CA THR A 240 -14.16 18.47 -15.44
C THR A 240 -14.19 19.99 -15.24
N LEU A 241 -15.37 20.55 -14.97
CA LEU A 241 -15.51 21.97 -14.64
C LEU A 241 -15.27 22.13 -13.14
N ALA A 242 -14.27 22.91 -12.78
CA ALA A 242 -13.93 23.19 -11.40
C ALA A 242 -13.93 24.71 -11.16
N SER A 243 -14.49 25.13 -10.03
CA SER A 243 -14.42 26.50 -9.56
C SER A 243 -13.60 26.61 -8.28
N PHE A 244 -12.89 27.73 -8.16
CA PHE A 244 -12.09 28.08 -7.00
C PHE A 244 -12.57 29.41 -6.44
N THR A 245 -12.93 29.42 -5.16
CA THR A 245 -13.41 30.62 -4.47
C THR A 245 -12.67 30.81 -3.16
N LYS A 246 -12.16 32.02 -2.93
CA LYS A 246 -11.57 32.42 -1.65
C LYS A 246 -12.41 33.56 -1.06
N GLU A 247 -13.20 33.26 -0.02
CA GLU A 247 -14.15 34.25 0.54
C GLU A 247 -13.46 35.46 1.17
N ASN A 248 -12.36 35.25 1.91
CA ASN A 248 -11.54 36.29 2.53
C ASN A 248 -10.10 35.79 2.75
N GLU A 249 -9.20 36.63 3.26
CA GLU A 249 -7.77 36.28 3.43
C GLU A 249 -7.55 35.01 4.27
N THR A 250 -8.39 34.79 5.27
CA THR A 250 -8.26 33.75 6.29
C THR A 250 -9.05 32.48 5.97
N SER A 251 -10.02 32.55 5.04
CA SER A 251 -10.82 31.41 4.64
C SER A 251 -10.00 30.42 3.81
N PRO A 252 -10.15 29.11 4.05
CA PRO A 252 -9.70 28.08 3.13
C PRO A 252 -10.25 28.32 1.72
N VAL A 253 -9.47 27.95 0.70
CA VAL A 253 -9.97 27.97 -0.68
C VAL A 253 -11.02 26.86 -0.84
N ALA A 254 -12.19 27.23 -1.37
CA ALA A 254 -13.19 26.27 -1.78
C ALA A 254 -12.90 25.78 -3.20
N VAL A 255 -12.71 24.47 -3.36
CA VAL A 255 -12.57 23.76 -4.64
C VAL A 255 -13.88 23.03 -4.89
N SER A 256 -14.66 23.48 -5.87
CA SER A 256 -15.94 22.85 -6.21
C SER A 256 -15.89 22.28 -7.62
N VAL A 257 -16.30 21.03 -7.79
CA VAL A 257 -16.57 20.49 -9.12
C VAL A 257 -18.01 20.79 -9.48
N GLU A 258 -18.22 21.37 -10.65
CA GLU A 258 -19.54 21.86 -11.10
C GLU A 258 -20.12 21.01 -12.23
N GLY A 259 -19.32 20.14 -12.85
CA GLY A 259 -19.81 19.24 -13.88
C GLY A 259 -18.74 18.31 -14.45
N TYR A 260 -19.22 17.28 -15.14
CA TYR A 260 -18.40 16.30 -15.83
C TYR A 260 -18.93 16.05 -17.24
N ALA A 261 -18.01 15.86 -18.19
CA ALA A 261 -18.28 15.36 -19.52
C ALA A 261 -17.12 14.48 -19.98
N TYR A 262 -17.38 13.48 -20.82
CA TYR A 262 -16.37 12.49 -21.19
C TYR A 262 -16.73 11.73 -22.47
N ASP A 263 -15.70 11.14 -23.08
CA ASP A 263 -15.80 10.05 -24.05
C ASP A 263 -14.97 8.87 -23.54
N GLU A 264 -15.65 7.77 -23.17
CA GLU A 264 -15.03 6.59 -22.58
C GLU A 264 -14.16 5.79 -23.56
N SER A 265 -14.29 6.05 -24.86
CA SER A 265 -13.68 5.26 -25.94
C SER A 265 -12.65 6.03 -26.79
N LEU A 266 -12.52 7.34 -26.55
CA LEU A 266 -11.55 8.19 -27.24
C LEU A 266 -10.34 8.46 -26.35
N GLY A 267 -9.15 8.07 -26.80
CA GLY A 267 -7.90 8.34 -26.10
C GLY A 267 -6.68 7.93 -26.92
N GLY A 268 -5.52 7.89 -26.27
CA GLY A 268 -4.25 7.52 -26.91
C GLY A 268 -4.24 6.11 -27.52
N GLY A 269 -5.01 5.17 -26.96
CA GLY A 269 -5.19 3.82 -27.49
C GLY A 269 -6.00 3.81 -28.80
N TYR A 270 -7.01 4.67 -28.93
CA TYR A 270 -7.73 4.88 -30.19
C TYR A 270 -6.78 5.36 -31.30
N PHE A 271 -5.89 6.31 -30.97
CA PHE A 271 -4.87 6.80 -31.90
C PHE A 271 -3.80 5.75 -32.22
N THR A 272 -3.36 4.96 -31.24
CA THR A 272 -2.44 3.84 -31.48
C THR A 272 -3.08 2.82 -32.43
N ASN A 273 -4.38 2.53 -32.26
CA ASN A 273 -5.11 1.64 -33.16
C ASN A 273 -5.14 2.18 -34.60
N ALA A 274 -5.42 3.47 -34.79
CA ALA A 274 -5.38 4.11 -36.11
C ALA A 274 -4.02 3.97 -36.80
N VAL A 275 -2.93 4.20 -36.06
CA VAL A 275 -1.57 4.03 -36.60
C VAL A 275 -1.27 2.56 -36.90
N ALA A 276 -1.71 1.63 -36.05
CA ALA A 276 -1.55 0.18 -36.28
C ALA A 276 -2.28 -0.27 -37.54
N GLU A 277 -3.49 0.24 -37.77
CA GLU A 277 -4.29 -0.02 -38.98
C GLU A 277 -3.60 0.51 -40.25
N LEU A 278 -3.04 1.72 -40.20
CA LEU A 278 -2.26 2.28 -41.32
C LEU A 278 -1.01 1.43 -41.62
N ILE A 279 -0.27 1.01 -40.59
CA ILE A 279 0.91 0.15 -40.77
C ILE A 279 0.50 -1.20 -41.35
N ARG A 280 -0.59 -1.80 -40.84
CA ARG A 280 -1.12 -3.08 -41.34
C ARG A 280 -1.56 -2.97 -42.80
N ALA A 281 -2.29 -1.92 -43.17
CA ALA A 281 -2.73 -1.69 -44.53
C ALA A 281 -1.53 -1.64 -45.50
N LYS A 282 -0.48 -0.88 -45.16
CA LYS A 282 0.75 -0.81 -45.97
C LYS A 282 1.50 -2.14 -46.04
N PHE A 283 1.49 -2.94 -44.96
CA PHE A 283 2.07 -4.28 -44.97
C PHE A 283 1.33 -5.20 -45.94
N LEU A 284 0.01 -5.28 -45.84
CA LEU A 284 -0.83 -6.14 -46.69
C LEU A 284 -0.83 -5.69 -48.16
N GLU A 285 -0.72 -4.39 -48.43
CA GLU A 285 -0.58 -3.85 -49.79
C GLU A 285 0.73 -4.29 -50.45
N SER A 286 1.82 -4.32 -49.68
CA SER A 286 3.16 -4.73 -50.15
C SER A 286 3.37 -6.25 -50.16
N HIS A 287 2.55 -7.02 -49.42
CA HIS A 287 2.64 -8.47 -49.27
C HIS A 287 1.26 -9.11 -49.52
N GLN A 288 0.84 -9.10 -50.78
CA GLN A 288 -0.52 -9.53 -51.20
C GLN A 288 -0.79 -11.03 -50.97
N ASP A 289 0.25 -11.81 -50.69
CA ASP A 289 0.20 -13.21 -50.31
C ASP A 289 -0.24 -13.43 -48.85
N VAL A 290 -0.19 -12.39 -48.01
CA VAL A 290 -0.67 -12.43 -46.63
C VAL A 290 -2.06 -11.83 -46.55
N HIS A 291 -3.04 -12.63 -46.11
CA HIS A 291 -4.40 -12.14 -45.86
C HIS A 291 -4.55 -11.63 -44.42
N THR A 292 -5.48 -10.70 -44.21
CA THR A 292 -5.80 -10.14 -42.88
C THR A 292 -6.08 -11.22 -41.83
N SER A 293 -6.77 -12.30 -42.20
CA SER A 293 -7.06 -13.42 -41.28
C SER A 293 -5.80 -14.17 -40.85
N GLN A 294 -4.82 -14.33 -41.74
CA GLN A 294 -3.54 -14.97 -41.42
C GLN A 294 -2.70 -14.06 -40.52
N PHE A 295 -2.61 -12.78 -40.86
CA PHE A 295 -1.91 -11.79 -40.04
C PHE A 295 -2.47 -11.73 -38.61
N ASN A 296 -3.80 -11.67 -38.49
CA ASN A 296 -4.47 -11.59 -37.18
C ASN A 296 -4.33 -12.88 -36.36
N ALA A 297 -4.18 -14.05 -37.01
CA ALA A 297 -3.88 -15.31 -36.33
C ALA A 297 -2.45 -15.35 -35.78
N ASN A 298 -1.53 -14.55 -36.34
CA ASN A 298 -0.19 -14.39 -35.80
C ASN A 298 -0.17 -13.34 -34.68
N HIS A 299 -0.52 -13.78 -33.47
CA HIS A 299 -0.60 -12.89 -32.31
C HIS A 299 0.70 -12.14 -31.99
N ARG A 300 1.86 -12.72 -32.34
CA ARG A 300 3.17 -12.08 -32.20
C ARG A 300 3.33 -10.93 -33.18
N ALA A 301 2.88 -11.09 -34.43
CA ALA A 301 2.85 -10.03 -35.44
C ALA A 301 1.97 -8.87 -34.97
N VAL A 302 0.78 -9.15 -34.45
CA VAL A 302 -0.14 -8.14 -33.91
C VAL A 302 0.51 -7.39 -32.75
N ALA A 303 1.11 -8.08 -31.78
CA ALA A 303 1.78 -7.43 -30.65
C ALA A 303 2.95 -6.51 -31.09
N LYS A 304 3.79 -6.96 -32.04
CA LYS A 304 4.85 -6.13 -32.64
C LYS A 304 4.29 -4.91 -33.36
N LEU A 305 3.21 -5.08 -34.12
CA LEU A 305 2.52 -4.00 -34.83
C LEU A 305 2.05 -2.91 -33.87
N TYR A 306 1.33 -3.26 -32.81
CA TYR A 306 0.83 -2.27 -31.84
C TYR A 306 1.96 -1.58 -31.07
N GLN A 307 3.04 -2.29 -30.73
CA GLN A 307 4.21 -1.66 -30.10
C GLN A 307 4.87 -0.64 -31.04
N ALA A 308 5.02 -0.98 -32.33
CA ALA A 308 5.55 -0.08 -33.34
C ALA A 308 4.63 1.12 -33.58
N ALA A 309 3.31 0.89 -33.59
CA ALA A 309 2.31 1.94 -33.75
C ALA A 309 2.32 2.94 -32.60
N ASP A 310 2.46 2.48 -31.35
CA ASP A 310 2.55 3.39 -30.19
C ASP A 310 3.79 4.28 -30.26
N LYS A 311 4.95 3.69 -30.60
CA LYS A 311 6.20 4.44 -30.84
C LYS A 311 6.04 5.44 -31.99
N ALA A 312 5.44 5.04 -33.10
CA ALA A 312 5.21 5.91 -34.25
C ALA A 312 4.29 7.09 -33.89
N LYS A 313 3.19 6.85 -33.16
CA LYS A 313 2.30 7.91 -32.64
C LYS A 313 3.06 8.95 -31.81
N LEU A 314 3.95 8.50 -30.93
CA LEU A 314 4.79 9.41 -30.13
C LEU A 314 5.72 10.25 -31.02
N VAL A 315 6.37 9.63 -32.01
CA VAL A 315 7.23 10.34 -32.98
C VAL A 315 6.44 11.36 -33.79
N LEU A 316 5.24 10.99 -34.27
CA LEU A 316 4.35 11.86 -35.05
C LEU A 316 3.86 13.08 -34.26
N SER A 317 3.86 12.99 -32.92
CA SER A 317 3.50 14.12 -32.07
C SER A 317 4.56 15.24 -32.08
N ALA A 318 5.81 14.92 -32.43
CA ALA A 318 6.89 15.90 -32.58
C ALA A 318 7.27 16.14 -34.06
N ASN A 319 7.24 15.10 -34.90
CA ASN A 319 7.72 15.12 -36.29
C ASN A 319 6.58 14.93 -37.29
N SER A 320 6.74 15.44 -38.51
CA SER A 320 5.75 15.27 -39.58
C SER A 320 5.65 13.84 -40.13
N GLU A 321 6.62 12.99 -39.80
CA GLU A 321 6.68 11.59 -40.22
C GLU A 321 7.39 10.72 -39.19
N ALA A 322 7.06 9.43 -39.20
CA ALA A 322 7.71 8.40 -38.42
C ALA A 322 8.17 7.27 -39.35
N GLN A 323 9.45 6.93 -39.27
CA GLN A 323 10.00 5.73 -39.89
C GLN A 323 9.68 4.53 -39.00
N VAL A 324 9.01 3.54 -39.56
CA VAL A 324 8.60 2.32 -38.86
C VAL A 324 9.41 1.17 -39.43
N SER A 325 10.13 0.47 -38.56
CA SER A 325 10.89 -0.74 -38.89
C SER A 325 10.53 -1.82 -37.89
N ILE A 326 10.01 -2.94 -38.39
CA ILE A 326 9.61 -4.09 -37.58
C ILE A 326 10.31 -5.32 -38.16
N GLU A 327 11.23 -5.88 -37.38
CA GLU A 327 11.95 -7.10 -37.74
C GLU A 327 11.06 -8.33 -37.56
N SER A 328 11.10 -9.22 -38.56
CA SER A 328 10.33 -10.47 -38.62
C SER A 328 8.89 -10.27 -38.16
N LEU A 329 8.19 -9.31 -38.78
CA LEU A 329 6.82 -8.94 -38.44
C LEU A 329 5.90 -10.15 -38.60
N HIS A 330 5.95 -10.81 -39.75
CA HIS A 330 5.13 -11.98 -40.06
C HIS A 330 5.99 -12.98 -40.87
N ASP A 331 6.09 -14.23 -40.42
CA ASP A 331 6.83 -15.31 -41.09
C ASP A 331 8.22 -14.90 -41.61
N ASP A 332 9.03 -14.31 -40.73
CA ASP A 332 10.39 -13.81 -41.00
C ASP A 332 10.51 -12.67 -42.03
N ILE A 333 9.38 -12.07 -42.41
CA ILE A 333 9.35 -10.86 -43.25
C ILE A 333 9.66 -9.63 -42.38
N ASP A 334 10.78 -8.98 -42.68
CA ASP A 334 11.08 -7.65 -42.16
C ASP A 334 10.23 -6.60 -42.87
N PHE A 335 9.59 -5.72 -42.10
CA PHE A 335 8.76 -4.66 -42.66
C PHE A 335 9.29 -3.28 -42.32
N LYS A 336 9.50 -2.46 -43.36
CA LYS A 336 9.89 -1.06 -43.23
C LYS A 336 8.91 -0.19 -43.99
N THR A 337 8.39 0.83 -43.32
CA THR A 337 7.47 1.78 -43.92
C THR A 337 7.62 3.15 -43.27
N LYS A 338 6.97 4.14 -43.86
CA LYS A 338 6.87 5.50 -43.32
C LYS A 338 5.41 5.82 -43.12
N ILE A 339 5.07 6.35 -41.95
CA ILE A 339 3.75 6.93 -41.67
C ILE A 339 3.94 8.43 -41.54
N THR A 340 3.12 9.21 -42.25
CA THR A 340 3.10 10.67 -42.12
C THR A 340 2.03 11.11 -41.13
N ARG A 341 2.23 12.29 -40.53
CA ARG A 341 1.22 12.91 -39.67
C ARG A 341 -0.07 13.16 -40.44
N GLN A 342 0.03 13.57 -41.71
CA GLN A 342 -1.14 13.80 -42.54
C GLN A 342 -1.98 12.53 -42.72
N GLU A 343 -1.35 11.40 -43.09
CA GLU A 343 -2.06 10.11 -43.21
C GLU A 343 -2.74 9.70 -41.90
N PHE A 344 -2.07 9.90 -40.77
CA PHE A 344 -2.64 9.64 -39.45
C PHE A 344 -3.85 10.54 -39.16
N GLU A 345 -3.72 11.85 -39.37
CA GLU A 345 -4.79 12.82 -39.14
C GLU A 345 -5.99 12.61 -40.06
N ASP A 346 -5.76 12.26 -41.33
CA ASP A 346 -6.80 11.92 -42.30
C ASP A 346 -7.57 10.67 -41.85
N TYR A 347 -6.88 9.66 -41.31
CA TYR A 347 -7.52 8.43 -40.81
C TYR A 347 -8.42 8.70 -39.59
N ILE A 348 -8.08 9.68 -38.76
CA ILE A 348 -8.84 10.01 -37.53
C ILE A 348 -9.73 11.24 -37.69
N SER A 349 -9.99 11.72 -38.91
CA SER A 349 -10.73 12.97 -39.16
C SER A 349 -12.09 13.02 -38.46
N ASP A 350 -12.77 11.87 -38.38
CA ASP A 350 -14.10 11.71 -37.79
C ASP A 350 -14.09 11.86 -36.25
N SER A 351 -12.92 11.84 -35.62
CA SER A 351 -12.76 12.07 -34.18
C SER A 351 -12.67 13.55 -33.80
N SER A 352 -12.59 14.47 -34.78
CA SER A 352 -12.43 15.90 -34.55
C SER A 352 -13.51 16.51 -33.65
N THR A 353 -14.79 16.19 -33.88
CA THR A 353 -15.89 16.68 -33.04
C THR A 353 -15.81 16.07 -31.64
N ARG A 354 -15.54 14.76 -31.56
CA ARG A 354 -15.44 14.01 -30.30
C ARG A 354 -14.36 14.54 -29.37
N ILE A 355 -13.31 15.18 -29.90
CA ILE A 355 -12.28 15.88 -29.11
C ILE A 355 -12.86 17.11 -28.40
N THR A 356 -13.73 17.88 -29.07
CA THR A 356 -14.31 19.11 -28.53
C THR A 356 -15.59 18.90 -27.73
N ASP A 357 -16.31 17.80 -27.99
CA ASP A 357 -17.61 17.50 -27.40
C ASP A 357 -17.63 17.50 -25.86
N PRO A 358 -16.61 17.00 -25.14
CA PRO A 358 -16.58 17.09 -23.69
C PRO A 358 -16.64 18.54 -23.18
N ILE A 359 -15.92 19.48 -23.82
CA ILE A 359 -15.94 20.90 -23.41
C ILE A 359 -17.30 21.52 -23.74
N ASN A 360 -17.80 21.29 -24.96
CA ASN A 360 -19.09 21.83 -25.39
C ASN A 360 -20.25 21.35 -24.50
N SER A 361 -20.30 20.05 -24.22
CA SER A 361 -21.33 19.45 -23.37
C SER A 361 -21.30 19.99 -21.95
N LEU A 362 -20.10 20.26 -21.44
CA LEU A 362 -19.91 20.78 -20.09
C LEU A 362 -20.38 22.23 -19.96
N LEU A 363 -20.03 23.08 -20.95
CA LEU A 363 -20.49 24.47 -21.02
C LEU A 363 -22.01 24.57 -21.21
N GLU A 364 -22.58 23.71 -22.05
CA GLU A 364 -24.04 23.63 -22.24
C GLU A 364 -24.76 23.29 -20.94
N LYS A 365 -24.28 22.26 -20.21
CA LYS A 365 -24.87 21.83 -18.93
C LYS A 365 -24.73 22.87 -17.82
N SER A 366 -23.59 23.57 -17.75
CA SER A 366 -23.36 24.59 -16.70
C SER A 366 -24.00 25.93 -17.02
N GLY A 367 -24.37 26.18 -18.28
CA GLY A 367 -24.83 27.49 -18.75
C GLY A 367 -23.73 28.55 -18.85
N LEU A 368 -22.45 28.15 -18.68
CA LEU A 368 -21.30 29.02 -18.85
C LEU A 368 -20.88 29.12 -20.31
N THR A 369 -20.17 30.18 -20.63
CA THR A 369 -19.51 30.38 -21.92
C THR A 369 -17.99 30.36 -21.75
N LEU A 370 -17.25 30.28 -22.86
CA LEU A 370 -15.79 30.37 -22.84
C LEU A 370 -15.26 31.66 -22.20
N ARG A 371 -16.07 32.75 -22.19
CA ARG A 371 -15.68 34.04 -21.59
C ARG A 371 -15.73 34.01 -20.06
N ASP A 372 -16.47 33.08 -19.50
CA ASP A 372 -16.61 32.91 -18.04
C ASP A 372 -15.48 32.03 -17.47
N LEU A 373 -14.68 31.41 -18.35
CA LEU A 373 -13.55 30.58 -17.96
C LEU A 373 -12.29 31.42 -17.74
N SER A 374 -11.60 31.13 -16.64
CA SER A 374 -10.24 31.63 -16.36
C SER A 374 -9.18 30.87 -17.14
N SER A 375 -9.33 29.55 -17.30
CA SER A 375 -8.49 28.76 -18.22
C SER A 375 -9.01 27.32 -18.44
N VAL A 376 -8.48 26.68 -19.48
CA VAL A 376 -8.57 25.24 -19.73
C VAL A 376 -7.20 24.62 -19.46
N ILE A 377 -7.15 23.72 -18.49
CA ILE A 377 -5.93 23.07 -18.02
C ILE A 377 -5.79 21.72 -18.74
N TYR A 378 -4.72 21.54 -19.49
CA TYR A 378 -4.47 20.26 -20.19
C TYR A 378 -3.81 19.24 -19.27
N ALA A 379 -4.37 18.04 -19.27
CA ALA A 379 -3.87 16.85 -18.59
C ALA A 379 -3.89 15.63 -19.52
N GLY A 380 -3.14 14.59 -19.18
CA GLY A 380 -3.09 13.37 -19.97
C GLY A 380 -2.19 13.45 -21.20
N GLY A 381 -1.56 12.32 -21.54
CA GLY A 381 -0.50 12.28 -22.56
C GLY A 381 -0.97 12.59 -23.98
N SER A 382 -2.22 12.33 -24.31
CA SER A 382 -2.76 12.46 -25.68
C SER A 382 -3.10 13.91 -26.03
N THR A 383 -3.15 14.82 -25.06
CA THR A 383 -3.23 16.29 -25.33
C THR A 383 -1.98 16.84 -26.02
N ARG A 384 -0.90 16.06 -26.11
CA ARG A 384 0.33 16.40 -26.85
C ARG A 384 0.23 16.11 -28.35
N VAL A 385 -0.81 15.41 -28.80
CA VAL A 385 -1.02 15.11 -30.23
C VAL A 385 -1.42 16.40 -30.96
N PRO A 386 -0.72 16.81 -32.04
CA PRO A 386 -0.99 18.07 -32.74
C PRO A 386 -2.42 18.23 -33.26
N PHE A 387 -3.03 17.14 -33.75
CA PHE A 387 -4.45 17.12 -34.17
C PHE A 387 -5.38 17.54 -33.02
N VAL A 388 -5.20 16.95 -31.83
CA VAL A 388 -5.97 17.27 -30.64
C VAL A 388 -5.78 18.74 -30.25
N GLN A 389 -4.53 19.21 -30.19
CA GLN A 389 -4.25 20.61 -29.85
C GLN A 389 -4.91 21.58 -30.83
N ARG A 390 -4.85 21.29 -32.14
CA ARG A 390 -5.45 22.15 -33.16
C ARG A 390 -6.96 22.28 -32.99
N HIS A 391 -7.66 21.18 -32.76
CA HIS A 391 -9.11 21.20 -32.56
C HIS A 391 -9.52 21.87 -31.25
N LEU A 392 -8.77 21.63 -30.16
CA LEU A 392 -9.02 22.33 -28.90
C LEU A 392 -8.76 23.83 -29.02
N LEU A 393 -7.64 24.24 -29.62
CA LEU A 393 -7.31 25.65 -29.85
C LEU A 393 -8.32 26.34 -30.76
N SER A 394 -8.83 25.64 -31.79
CA SER A 394 -9.87 26.17 -32.65
C SER A 394 -11.18 26.43 -31.90
N LEU A 395 -11.45 25.70 -30.80
CA LEU A 395 -12.62 25.90 -29.97
C LEU A 395 -12.41 27.02 -28.94
N ILE A 396 -11.32 26.94 -28.16
CA ILE A 396 -11.14 27.73 -26.94
C ILE A 396 -10.22 28.94 -27.11
N GLY A 397 -9.42 29.00 -28.18
CA GLY A 397 -8.37 30.00 -28.37
C GLY A 397 -7.09 29.73 -27.55
N GLU A 398 -5.99 30.41 -27.89
CA GLU A 398 -4.71 30.23 -27.18
C GLU A 398 -4.71 30.83 -25.78
N ASP A 399 -5.45 31.92 -25.56
CA ASP A 399 -5.44 32.70 -24.32
C ASP A 399 -5.96 31.92 -23.11
N LEU A 400 -6.87 30.95 -23.33
CA LEU A 400 -7.42 30.13 -22.26
C LEU A 400 -6.53 28.93 -21.90
N VAL A 401 -5.54 28.57 -22.71
CA VAL A 401 -4.76 27.34 -22.46
C VAL A 401 -3.78 27.52 -21.30
N SER A 402 -3.93 26.71 -20.25
CA SER A 402 -3.01 26.65 -19.12
C SER A 402 -2.19 25.36 -19.13
N LYS A 403 -0.86 25.50 -19.15
CA LYS A 403 0.12 24.40 -19.07
C LYS A 403 0.93 24.44 -17.77
N THR A 404 0.35 25.02 -16.73
CA THR A 404 1.07 25.42 -15.53
C THR A 404 1.31 24.29 -14.53
N ILE A 405 0.65 23.14 -14.72
CA ILE A 405 0.82 21.94 -13.90
C ILE A 405 1.56 20.86 -14.70
N ASN A 406 2.24 19.96 -14.00
CA ASN A 406 2.76 18.74 -14.61
C ASN A 406 1.60 17.77 -14.90
N ALA A 407 1.18 17.73 -16.16
CA ALA A 407 0.08 16.88 -16.64
C ALA A 407 0.24 15.39 -16.35
N ASP A 408 1.48 14.89 -16.17
CA ASP A 408 1.71 13.48 -15.88
C ASP A 408 1.54 13.19 -14.37
N GLU A 409 1.84 14.13 -13.46
CA GLU A 409 1.93 13.87 -12.01
C GLU A 409 0.84 14.56 -11.17
N ALA A 410 0.12 15.54 -11.74
CA ALA A 410 -0.86 16.33 -11.02
C ALA A 410 -1.98 15.48 -10.40
N ALA A 411 -2.44 14.44 -11.09
CA ALA A 411 -3.47 13.55 -10.59
C ALA A 411 -3.00 12.75 -9.36
N VAL A 412 -1.78 12.19 -9.37
CA VAL A 412 -1.30 11.39 -8.24
C VAL A 412 -1.04 12.25 -7.00
N PHE A 413 -0.46 13.45 -7.16
CA PHE A 413 -0.27 14.38 -6.04
C PHE A 413 -1.59 14.92 -5.50
N GLY A 414 -2.54 15.22 -6.40
CA GLY A 414 -3.91 15.59 -6.04
C GLY A 414 -4.61 14.52 -5.22
N ALA A 415 -4.48 13.26 -5.62
CA ALA A 415 -5.03 12.13 -4.88
C ALA A 415 -4.35 11.93 -3.51
N SER A 416 -3.04 12.22 -3.39
CA SER A 416 -2.37 12.24 -2.09
C SER A 416 -2.93 13.34 -1.20
N LEU A 417 -3.09 14.56 -1.71
CA LEU A 417 -3.64 15.71 -0.97
C LEU A 417 -5.07 15.44 -0.51
N ARG A 418 -5.92 14.90 -1.39
CA ARG A 418 -7.30 14.53 -1.04
C ARG A 418 -7.33 13.45 0.05
N ALA A 419 -6.45 12.45 -0.04
CA ALA A 419 -6.36 11.40 0.97
C ALA A 419 -5.93 11.94 2.34
N ILE A 420 -5.00 12.90 2.38
CA ILE A 420 -4.58 13.58 3.61
C ILE A 420 -5.78 14.32 4.25
N GLN A 421 -6.58 15.02 3.43
CA GLN A 421 -7.74 15.77 3.90
C GLN A 421 -8.84 14.86 4.49
N ILE A 422 -9.14 13.75 3.81
CA ILE A 422 -10.16 12.79 4.27
C ILE A 422 -9.69 12.07 5.53
N SER A 423 -8.46 11.55 5.52
CA SER A 423 -7.93 10.75 6.63
C SER A 423 -7.59 11.58 7.87
N LYS A 424 -7.31 12.88 7.70
CA LYS A 424 -6.82 13.79 8.75
C LYS A 424 -5.55 13.29 9.46
N MET A 425 -4.80 12.39 8.81
CA MET A 425 -3.57 11.80 9.36
C MET A 425 -2.40 12.78 9.40
N PHE A 426 -2.44 13.83 8.57
CA PHE A 426 -1.43 14.89 8.52
C PHE A 426 -2.07 16.26 8.53
N ARG A 427 -1.31 17.25 9.02
CA ARG A 427 -1.64 18.65 8.77
C ARG A 427 -1.26 19.03 7.35
N SER A 428 -2.19 19.63 6.61
CA SER A 428 -1.98 20.15 5.25
C SER A 428 -2.68 21.51 5.11
N LYS A 429 -2.45 22.21 3.98
CA LYS A 429 -3.22 23.43 3.65
C LYS A 429 -4.70 23.05 3.61
N GLU A 430 -5.50 23.73 4.42
CA GLU A 430 -6.93 23.46 4.48
C GLU A 430 -7.59 23.92 3.18
N LEU A 431 -8.36 23.02 2.56
CA LEU A 431 -9.21 23.31 1.40
C LEU A 431 -10.61 22.76 1.69
N ILE A 432 -11.62 23.47 1.25
CA ILE A 432 -13.00 22.97 1.27
C ILE A 432 -13.26 22.33 -0.08
N VAL A 433 -13.36 21.00 -0.14
CA VAL A 433 -13.60 20.28 -1.39
C VAL A 433 -15.07 19.89 -1.50
N LYS A 434 -15.73 20.29 -2.58
CA LYS A 434 -17.12 19.93 -2.91
C LYS A 434 -17.12 19.09 -4.19
N GLU A 435 -17.30 17.79 -4.02
CA GLU A 435 -17.38 16.83 -5.12
C GLU A 435 -18.80 16.29 -5.25
N PRO A 436 -19.55 16.64 -6.31
CA PRO A 436 -20.86 16.09 -6.56
C PRO A 436 -20.78 14.75 -7.30
N SER A 437 -21.74 13.88 -7.02
CA SER A 437 -22.00 12.67 -7.80
C SER A 437 -22.51 13.01 -9.20
N PRO A 438 -21.90 12.47 -10.27
CA PRO A 438 -22.46 12.58 -11.62
C PRO A 438 -23.66 11.64 -11.85
N PHE A 439 -23.96 10.74 -10.92
CA PHE A 439 -25.06 9.77 -11.03
C PHE A 439 -26.13 10.03 -9.98
N ALA A 440 -27.38 9.89 -10.39
CA ALA A 440 -28.52 9.78 -9.50
C ALA A 440 -28.68 8.34 -8.99
N TYR A 441 -29.12 8.22 -7.74
CA TYR A 441 -29.45 6.98 -7.06
C TYR A 441 -30.90 7.01 -6.58
N ALA A 442 -31.57 5.86 -6.65
CA ALA A 442 -32.95 5.72 -6.21
C ALA A 442 -33.18 4.33 -5.58
N VAL A 443 -34.25 4.21 -4.81
CA VAL A 443 -34.77 2.95 -4.29
C VAL A 443 -36.03 2.57 -5.07
N ALA A 444 -36.05 1.36 -5.63
CA ALA A 444 -37.21 0.79 -6.30
C ALA A 444 -37.87 -0.29 -5.45
N ILE A 445 -39.19 -0.18 -5.26
CA ILE A 445 -40.03 -1.12 -4.52
C ILE A 445 -41.19 -1.45 -5.45
N ASP A 446 -41.21 -2.68 -5.95
CA ASP A 446 -42.10 -3.10 -7.04
C ASP A 446 -42.01 -2.15 -8.24
N ASP A 447 -43.08 -1.40 -8.54
CA ASP A 447 -43.15 -0.39 -9.61
C ASP A 447 -42.87 1.04 -9.12
N SER A 448 -42.80 1.27 -7.81
CA SER A 448 -42.55 2.58 -7.21
C SER A 448 -41.05 2.87 -7.13
N VAL A 449 -40.65 4.07 -7.57
CA VAL A 449 -39.27 4.54 -7.48
C VAL A 449 -39.22 5.78 -6.61
N VAL A 450 -38.40 5.72 -5.56
CA VAL A 450 -38.16 6.80 -4.60
C VAL A 450 -36.74 7.32 -4.82
N GLU A 451 -36.60 8.61 -5.11
CA GLU A 451 -35.28 9.24 -5.25
C GLU A 451 -34.51 9.12 -3.92
N LEU A 452 -33.24 8.72 -3.99
CA LEU A 452 -32.38 8.54 -2.83
C LEU A 452 -31.29 9.62 -2.77
N PHE A 453 -30.48 9.72 -3.82
CA PHE A 453 -29.46 10.75 -3.98
C PHE A 453 -29.55 11.30 -5.40
N PRO A 454 -30.08 12.52 -5.63
CA PRO A 454 -30.12 13.10 -6.97
C PRO A 454 -28.70 13.32 -7.53
N GLU A 455 -28.59 13.47 -8.84
CA GLU A 455 -27.36 13.97 -9.48
C GLU A 455 -26.96 15.30 -8.83
N GLY A 456 -25.67 15.49 -8.54
CA GLY A 456 -25.20 16.65 -7.79
C GLY A 456 -25.02 16.41 -6.28
N THR A 457 -25.51 15.29 -5.73
CA THR A 457 -25.34 14.99 -4.29
C THR A 457 -23.86 14.89 -3.93
N LEU A 458 -23.44 15.60 -2.87
CA LEU A 458 -22.07 15.57 -2.37
C LEU A 458 -21.73 14.23 -1.71
N TYR A 459 -20.49 13.76 -1.89
CA TYR A 459 -20.00 12.58 -1.20
C TYR A 459 -19.91 12.79 0.33
N GLY A 460 -19.98 11.69 1.09
CA GLY A 460 -20.05 11.70 2.55
C GLY A 460 -21.44 12.02 3.10
N THR A 461 -22.47 12.08 2.24
CA THR A 461 -23.86 12.41 2.63
C THR A 461 -24.63 11.15 3.01
N SER A 462 -25.42 11.22 4.08
CA SER A 462 -26.41 10.20 4.43
C SER A 462 -27.83 10.69 4.14
N ALA A 463 -28.68 9.81 3.62
CA ALA A 463 -30.11 10.05 3.44
C ALA A 463 -30.93 9.08 4.31
N ILE A 464 -32.06 9.57 4.83
CA ILE A 464 -33.05 8.76 5.54
C ILE A 464 -34.30 8.77 4.68
N LEU A 465 -34.72 7.59 4.24
CA LEU A 465 -35.96 7.39 3.48
C LEU A 465 -37.03 6.77 4.38
N ASP A 466 -38.20 7.37 4.35
CA ASP A 466 -39.42 6.77 4.86
C ASP A 466 -40.07 5.95 3.74
N LEU A 467 -40.07 4.63 3.90
CA LEU A 467 -40.62 3.66 2.96
C LEU A 467 -41.93 3.06 3.48
N THR A 468 -42.60 3.75 4.41
CA THR A 468 -43.77 3.21 5.12
C THR A 468 -44.90 2.85 4.17
N GLU A 469 -45.28 3.79 3.29
CA GLU A 469 -46.38 3.61 2.33
C GLU A 469 -46.13 2.40 1.41
N ASN A 470 -44.87 2.11 1.10
CA ASN A 470 -44.49 1.00 0.23
C ASN A 470 -44.63 -0.39 0.90
N PHE A 471 -44.65 -0.47 2.23
CA PHE A 471 -44.61 -1.73 2.98
C PHE A 471 -45.82 -1.96 3.90
N VAL A 472 -46.86 -1.11 3.83
CA VAL A 472 -48.09 -1.29 4.64
C VAL A 472 -48.71 -2.67 4.38
N ASP A 473 -48.98 -2.97 3.10
CA ASP A 473 -49.67 -4.18 2.64
C ASP A 473 -48.77 -5.13 1.83
N ALA A 474 -47.45 -4.91 1.85
CA ALA A 474 -46.52 -5.73 1.07
C ALA A 474 -46.44 -7.17 1.58
N GLU A 475 -46.50 -8.14 0.68
CA GLU A 475 -46.30 -9.57 1.01
C GLU A 475 -44.83 -9.87 1.37
N THR A 476 -43.91 -9.13 0.77
CA THR A 476 -42.46 -9.25 0.95
C THR A 476 -41.84 -7.89 1.21
N ILE A 477 -40.86 -7.85 2.12
CA ILE A 477 -40.09 -6.65 2.38
C ILE A 477 -38.78 -6.76 1.61
N ALA A 478 -38.74 -6.17 0.43
CA ALA A 478 -37.56 -6.10 -0.40
C ALA A 478 -37.56 -4.82 -1.25
N PHE A 479 -36.37 -4.33 -1.58
CA PHE A 479 -36.20 -3.16 -2.43
C PHE A 479 -34.87 -3.21 -3.20
N ASP A 480 -34.84 -2.59 -4.35
CA ASP A 480 -33.66 -2.50 -5.21
C ASP A 480 -33.07 -1.09 -5.15
N VAL A 481 -31.76 -0.97 -5.24
CA VAL A 481 -31.07 0.30 -5.47
C VAL A 481 -30.74 0.41 -6.95
N ILE A 482 -31.09 1.57 -7.49
CA ILE A 482 -30.84 1.98 -8.87
C ILE A 482 -29.65 2.95 -8.87
N GLU A 483 -28.67 2.70 -9.73
CA GLU A 483 -27.60 3.63 -10.09
C GLU A 483 -27.80 4.03 -11.55
N ASN A 484 -27.98 5.32 -11.82
CA ASN A 484 -28.11 5.86 -13.17
C ASN A 484 -29.10 5.06 -14.06
N ALA A 485 -30.33 4.92 -13.56
CA ALA A 485 -31.44 4.16 -14.17
C ALA A 485 -31.26 2.63 -14.29
N LYS A 486 -30.17 2.05 -13.75
CA LYS A 486 -29.96 0.59 -13.73
C LYS A 486 -30.00 0.04 -12.31
N ARG A 487 -30.82 -0.99 -12.08
CA ARG A 487 -30.83 -1.74 -10.82
C ARG A 487 -29.50 -2.48 -10.68
N TYR A 488 -28.84 -2.38 -9.53
CA TYR A 488 -27.55 -3.05 -9.31
C TYR A 488 -27.44 -3.80 -7.98
N VAL A 489 -28.26 -3.45 -6.97
CA VAL A 489 -28.34 -4.16 -5.69
C VAL A 489 -29.79 -4.35 -5.28
N LYS A 490 -30.12 -5.52 -4.74
CA LYS A 490 -31.39 -5.86 -4.10
C LYS A 490 -31.16 -6.18 -2.63
N TYR A 491 -31.95 -5.58 -1.75
CA TYR A 491 -32.03 -5.92 -0.33
C TYR A 491 -33.33 -6.66 -0.07
N ASP A 492 -33.23 -7.90 0.43
CA ASP A 492 -34.37 -8.80 0.61
C ASP A 492 -34.44 -9.28 2.08
N ALA A 493 -35.45 -8.83 2.81
CA ALA A 493 -35.73 -9.29 4.18
C ALA A 493 -36.63 -10.53 4.22
N GLY A 494 -37.25 -10.91 3.09
CA GLY A 494 -38.19 -12.02 3.00
C GLY A 494 -39.66 -11.63 3.22
N LYS A 495 -40.47 -12.60 3.63
CA LYS A 495 -41.93 -12.42 3.80
C LYS A 495 -42.23 -11.48 4.96
N ALA A 496 -43.13 -10.52 4.72
CA ALA A 496 -43.48 -9.50 5.72
C ALA A 496 -44.04 -10.11 7.02
N SER A 497 -44.81 -11.20 6.94
CA SER A 497 -45.34 -11.90 8.11
C SER A 497 -44.25 -12.48 9.02
N THR A 498 -43.19 -13.03 8.42
CA THR A 498 -42.03 -13.56 9.17
C THR A 498 -41.23 -12.41 9.77
N VAL A 499 -40.93 -11.37 8.99
CA VAL A 499 -40.16 -10.22 9.46
C VAL A 499 -40.86 -9.50 10.62
N LYS A 500 -42.19 -9.31 10.53
CA LYS A 500 -43.00 -8.69 11.59
C LYS A 500 -43.03 -9.52 12.88
N ALA A 501 -42.89 -10.84 12.80
CA ALA A 501 -42.82 -11.71 13.99
C ALA A 501 -41.50 -11.57 14.76
N ASP A 502 -40.42 -11.15 14.08
CA ASP A 502 -39.10 -10.96 14.67
C ASP A 502 -38.91 -9.56 15.31
N TYR A 503 -39.94 -8.72 15.30
CA TYR A 503 -39.86 -7.38 15.87
C TYR A 503 -39.69 -7.40 17.39
N LYS A 504 -38.88 -6.47 17.89
CA LYS A 504 -38.69 -6.23 19.33
C LYS A 504 -39.90 -5.58 20.02
N PHE A 505 -41.04 -5.48 19.33
CA PHE A 505 -42.30 -4.95 19.84
C PHE A 505 -43.47 -5.72 19.24
N ASN A 506 -44.58 -5.74 19.97
CA ASN A 506 -45.81 -6.35 19.46
C ASN A 506 -46.51 -5.38 18.50
N VAL A 507 -46.81 -5.85 17.29
CA VAL A 507 -47.43 -5.05 16.23
C VAL A 507 -48.82 -4.54 16.63
N SER A 508 -49.56 -5.28 17.45
CA SER A 508 -50.88 -4.86 17.94
C SER A 508 -50.84 -3.62 18.84
N ASP A 509 -49.69 -3.30 19.43
CA ASP A 509 -49.54 -2.17 20.34
C ASP A 509 -49.27 -0.85 19.60
N CYS A 510 -49.09 -0.91 18.29
CA CYS A 510 -48.73 0.24 17.46
C CYS A 510 -49.99 1.02 17.06
N SER A 511 -50.31 2.05 17.84
CA SER A 511 -51.55 2.83 17.68
C SER A 511 -51.63 3.61 16.36
N GLU A 512 -50.48 3.94 15.77
CA GLU A 512 -50.38 4.69 14.49
C GLU A 512 -49.79 3.84 13.36
N GLY A 513 -49.76 2.51 13.53
CA GLY A 513 -49.13 1.60 12.56
C GLY A 513 -47.61 1.47 12.71
N ILE A 514 -46.97 0.82 11.73
CA ILE A 514 -45.52 0.61 11.69
C ILE A 514 -44.94 1.47 10.58
N SER A 515 -43.91 2.26 10.89
CA SER A 515 -43.13 2.99 9.91
C SER A 515 -41.86 2.23 9.52
N TYR A 516 -41.44 2.31 8.26
CA TYR A 516 -40.25 1.63 7.73
C TYR A 516 -39.22 2.66 7.30
N ILE A 517 -38.13 2.77 8.05
CA ILE A 517 -37.10 3.80 7.86
C ILE A 517 -35.80 3.15 7.40
N ALA A 518 -35.32 3.55 6.21
CA ALA A 518 -34.04 3.11 5.67
C ALA A 518 -33.04 4.26 5.67
N LYS A 519 -31.84 4.02 6.22
CA LYS A 519 -30.74 4.98 6.19
C LYS A 519 -29.67 4.50 5.22
N PHE A 520 -29.30 5.34 4.27
CA PHE A 520 -28.22 5.09 3.32
C PHE A 520 -27.13 6.13 3.46
N THR A 521 -25.91 5.76 3.05
CA THR A 521 -24.77 6.68 2.91
C THR A 521 -24.17 6.55 1.53
N LEU A 522 -23.85 7.69 0.92
CA LEU A 522 -22.99 7.81 -0.26
C LEU A 522 -21.59 8.19 0.22
N ASP A 523 -20.65 7.23 0.19
CA ASP A 523 -19.31 7.44 0.75
C ASP A 523 -18.37 8.26 -0.16
N GLU A 524 -17.18 8.58 0.36
CA GLU A 524 -16.11 9.31 -0.35
C GLU A 524 -15.57 8.58 -1.61
N SER A 525 -15.95 7.33 -1.83
CA SER A 525 -15.59 6.54 -3.02
C SER A 525 -16.74 6.41 -4.01
N ARG A 526 -17.87 7.11 -3.77
CA ARG A 526 -19.13 6.99 -4.50
C ARG A 526 -19.70 5.58 -4.48
N LEU A 527 -19.71 4.96 -3.31
CA LEU A 527 -20.41 3.70 -3.06
C LEU A 527 -21.59 3.96 -2.12
N VAL A 528 -22.78 3.49 -2.53
CA VAL A 528 -23.98 3.55 -1.69
C VAL A 528 -24.05 2.32 -0.79
N SER A 529 -24.15 2.53 0.52
CA SER A 529 -24.39 1.50 1.52
C SER A 529 -25.74 1.71 2.21
N LEU A 530 -26.42 0.61 2.54
CA LEU A 530 -27.54 0.62 3.50
C LEU A 530 -26.96 0.49 4.91
N ASP A 531 -27.05 1.56 5.70
CA ASP A 531 -26.49 1.60 7.06
C ASP A 531 -27.43 0.93 8.07
N SER A 532 -28.72 1.21 7.96
CA SER A 532 -29.75 0.57 8.76
C SER A 532 -31.09 0.55 8.04
N PHE A 533 -31.90 -0.46 8.36
CA PHE A 533 -33.29 -0.54 7.96
C PHE A 533 -34.12 -0.94 9.18
N GLU A 534 -35.05 -0.09 9.59
CA GLU A 534 -35.72 -0.18 10.89
C GLU A 534 -37.24 -0.08 10.75
N ALA A 535 -37.95 -0.92 11.51
CA ALA A 535 -39.37 -0.79 11.78
C ALA A 535 -39.59 0.04 13.06
N HIS A 536 -40.39 1.09 12.98
CA HIS A 536 -40.72 1.99 14.08
C HIS A 536 -42.19 1.83 14.44
N CYS A 537 -42.48 1.68 15.73
CA CYS A 537 -43.83 1.54 16.26
C CYS A 537 -44.11 2.70 17.22
N ALA A 538 -45.03 3.58 16.83
CA ALA A 538 -45.50 4.66 17.70
C ALA A 538 -46.53 4.09 18.69
N VAL A 539 -46.26 4.26 19.99
CA VAL A 539 -47.14 3.83 21.06
C VAL A 539 -47.63 5.07 21.80
N ALA A 540 -48.95 5.19 21.96
CA ALA A 540 -49.57 6.23 22.78
C ALA A 540 -48.99 6.21 24.21
N LYS A 541 -48.57 7.38 24.70
CA LYS A 541 -48.01 7.54 26.03
C LYS A 541 -49.16 7.43 27.04
N VAL A 542 -49.26 6.30 27.75
CA VAL A 542 -50.22 6.19 28.86
C VAL A 542 -49.65 6.98 30.04
N GLY A 543 -50.25 8.13 30.34
CA GLY A 543 -49.87 8.97 31.47
C GLY A 543 -50.00 8.20 32.79
N PHE A 544 -48.91 8.10 33.55
CA PHE A 544 -48.91 7.46 34.88
C PHE A 544 -49.92 8.09 35.86
N PHE A 545 -50.31 9.35 35.64
CA PHE A 545 -51.26 10.09 36.47
C PHE A 545 -52.75 9.86 36.13
N ASP A 546 -53.08 9.30 34.96
CA ASP A 546 -54.50 9.05 34.60
C ASP A 546 -55.09 7.80 35.26
N LYS A 547 -54.24 6.92 35.81
CA LYS A 547 -54.71 5.79 36.65
C LYS A 547 -54.94 6.15 38.11
N LEU A 548 -54.55 7.36 38.54
CA LEU A 548 -54.70 7.84 39.93
C LEU A 548 -55.84 8.84 40.11
N ARG A 549 -56.44 9.35 39.03
CA ARG A 549 -57.67 10.17 39.07
C ARG A 549 -58.87 9.37 38.59
N GLY A 550 -59.42 8.55 39.49
CA GLY A 550 -60.85 8.27 39.44
C GLY A 550 -61.62 9.51 39.87
N ASN A 551 -62.56 9.94 39.04
CA ASN A 551 -63.66 10.88 39.31
C ASN A 551 -63.33 12.27 39.89
N ASP A 552 -63.49 13.32 39.08
CA ASP A 552 -64.66 14.23 39.15
C ASP A 552 -64.34 15.62 38.54
N ASN A 553 -65.33 16.09 37.78
CA ASN A 553 -65.67 17.47 37.41
C ASN A 553 -64.82 18.26 36.39
N ASN A 554 -65.55 18.65 35.34
CA ASN A 554 -65.43 19.82 34.47
C ASN A 554 -64.45 20.90 34.95
N ASN A 555 -63.43 21.17 34.12
CA ASN A 555 -63.18 22.52 33.62
C ASN A 555 -62.24 22.45 32.40
N GLU A 556 -62.67 23.13 31.34
CA GLU A 556 -61.86 23.42 30.16
C GLU A 556 -60.72 24.36 30.56
N THR A 557 -59.49 23.89 30.39
CA THR A 557 -58.34 24.76 30.18
C THR A 557 -57.45 24.12 29.13
N GLU A 558 -57.47 24.69 27.92
CA GLU A 558 -56.52 24.41 26.85
C GLU A 558 -55.09 24.58 27.37
N SER A 559 -54.35 23.47 27.43
CA SER A 559 -52.90 23.50 27.50
C SER A 559 -52.36 22.94 26.19
N GLN A 560 -51.90 23.85 25.33
CA GLN A 560 -51.17 23.52 24.12
C GLN A 560 -49.78 23.01 24.51
N GLY A 561 -49.65 21.69 24.53
CA GLY A 561 -48.38 20.97 24.57
C GLY A 561 -48.62 19.58 24.01
N ALA A 562 -48.53 19.43 22.69
CA ALA A 562 -48.68 18.13 22.02
C ALA A 562 -47.59 17.16 22.53
N ASP A 563 -48.00 16.21 23.37
CA ASP A 563 -47.12 15.23 24.00
C ASP A 563 -46.70 14.20 22.94
N LYS A 564 -45.43 14.21 22.50
CA LYS A 564 -44.94 13.35 21.40
C LYS A 564 -45.02 11.85 21.78
N PRO A 565 -45.49 10.96 20.88
CA PRO A 565 -45.62 9.53 21.14
C PRO A 565 -44.26 8.85 21.37
N ARG A 566 -44.24 7.75 22.15
CA ARG A 566 -43.01 6.97 22.41
C ARG A 566 -42.79 5.97 21.27
N ILE A 567 -41.64 6.07 20.60
CA ILE A 567 -41.29 5.21 19.45
C ILE A 567 -40.45 4.01 19.91
N LYS A 568 -40.96 2.78 19.67
CA LYS A 568 -40.19 1.53 19.76
C LYS A 568 -39.57 1.22 18.39
N ARG A 569 -38.35 0.66 18.36
CA ARG A 569 -37.60 0.38 17.11
C ARG A 569 -37.17 -1.07 17.04
N SER A 570 -37.18 -1.65 15.85
CA SER A 570 -36.63 -2.96 15.55
C SER A 570 -35.82 -2.90 14.25
N ILE A 571 -34.62 -3.48 14.24
CA ILE A 571 -33.79 -3.55 13.03
C ILE A 571 -34.31 -4.71 12.17
N ILE A 572 -34.50 -4.45 10.87
CA ILE A 572 -34.84 -5.44 9.85
C ILE A 572 -33.55 -5.92 9.22
N THR A 573 -33.29 -7.22 9.29
CA THR A 573 -32.12 -7.82 8.63
C THR A 573 -32.45 -8.13 7.18
N THR A 574 -31.62 -7.65 6.25
CA THR A 574 -31.77 -7.87 4.81
C THR A 574 -30.63 -8.75 4.27
N LYS A 575 -30.93 -9.57 3.27
CA LYS A 575 -29.92 -10.24 2.45
C LYS A 575 -29.66 -9.39 1.22
N GLN A 576 -28.41 -8.97 1.06
CA GLN A 576 -27.96 -8.24 -0.12
C GLN A 576 -27.70 -9.22 -1.29
N ARG A 577 -28.27 -8.91 -2.45
CA ARG A 577 -28.01 -9.59 -3.73
C ARG A 577 -27.66 -8.55 -4.78
N PHE A 578 -26.63 -8.81 -5.57
CA PHE A 578 -26.25 -7.91 -6.65
C PHE A 578 -26.91 -8.36 -7.96
N ILE A 579 -27.23 -7.39 -8.81
CA ILE A 579 -27.79 -7.59 -10.15
C ILE A 579 -26.66 -7.27 -11.13
N GLY A 580 -26.02 -8.31 -11.70
CA GLY A 580 -24.80 -8.17 -12.47
C GLY A 580 -23.51 -8.31 -11.62
N PRO A 581 -22.40 -7.67 -12.06
CA PRO A 581 -21.12 -7.72 -11.36
C PRO A 581 -21.20 -7.42 -9.86
N ARG A 582 -20.79 -8.36 -9.02
CA ARG A 582 -20.84 -8.22 -7.54
C ARG A 582 -19.45 -8.19 -6.90
N PRO A 583 -19.26 -7.58 -5.72
CA PRO A 583 -17.99 -7.59 -4.98
C PRO A 583 -17.52 -9.00 -4.55
N LEU A 584 -16.23 -9.12 -4.21
CA LEU A 584 -15.63 -10.38 -3.77
C LEU A 584 -16.20 -10.73 -2.38
N GLY A 585 -16.66 -11.96 -2.21
CA GLY A 585 -17.05 -12.47 -0.89
C GLY A 585 -15.85 -12.68 0.02
N THR A 586 -16.04 -12.59 1.33
CA THR A 586 -14.96 -12.70 2.34
C THR A 586 -14.15 -13.99 2.20
N ALA A 587 -14.80 -15.13 1.96
CA ALA A 587 -14.11 -16.41 1.78
C ALA A 587 -13.19 -16.41 0.55
N THR A 588 -13.69 -15.91 -0.59
CA THR A 588 -12.88 -15.77 -1.80
C THR A 588 -11.74 -14.78 -1.63
N LYS A 589 -11.97 -13.66 -0.91
CA LYS A 589 -10.88 -12.71 -0.57
C LYS A 589 -9.77 -13.40 0.22
N GLN A 590 -10.13 -14.25 1.18
CA GLN A 590 -9.15 -14.96 2.01
C GLN A 590 -8.34 -15.98 1.18
N GLU A 591 -9.01 -16.71 0.28
CA GLU A 591 -8.36 -17.64 -0.65
C GLU A 591 -7.36 -16.93 -1.56
N LEU A 592 -7.79 -15.86 -2.23
CA LEU A 592 -6.95 -15.07 -3.14
C LEU A 592 -5.78 -14.40 -2.39
N LYS A 593 -5.99 -13.89 -1.16
CA LYS A 593 -4.89 -13.37 -0.32
C LYS A 593 -3.84 -14.42 0.01
N SER A 594 -4.28 -15.65 0.30
CA SER A 594 -3.37 -16.77 0.55
C SER A 594 -2.58 -17.13 -0.70
N HIS A 595 -3.23 -17.09 -1.87
CA HIS A 595 -2.59 -17.32 -3.15
C HIS A 595 -1.54 -16.25 -3.47
N LEU A 596 -1.89 -14.97 -3.37
CA LEU A 596 -0.97 -13.84 -3.55
C LEU A 596 0.24 -13.95 -2.62
N THR A 597 0.04 -14.28 -1.34
CA THR A 597 1.13 -14.49 -0.37
C THR A 597 2.09 -15.58 -0.84
N THR A 598 1.57 -16.65 -1.45
CA THR A 598 2.39 -17.75 -1.99
C THR A 598 3.22 -17.28 -3.18
N LEU A 599 2.63 -16.51 -4.09
CA LEU A 599 3.34 -15.92 -5.24
C LEU A 599 4.42 -14.93 -4.78
N ASP A 600 4.12 -14.08 -3.80
CA ASP A 600 5.06 -13.11 -3.24
C ASP A 600 6.27 -13.80 -2.58
N LEU A 601 6.04 -14.92 -1.89
CA LEU A 601 7.12 -15.72 -1.29
C LEU A 601 8.04 -16.32 -2.36
N LYS A 602 7.47 -16.86 -3.44
CA LYS A 602 8.24 -17.39 -4.58
C LYS A 602 9.07 -16.30 -5.26
N ASP A 603 8.47 -15.15 -5.55
CA ASP A 603 9.19 -14.03 -6.16
C ASP A 603 10.32 -13.51 -5.26
N LYS A 604 10.08 -13.41 -3.96
CA LYS A 604 11.09 -12.98 -3.00
C LYS A 604 12.26 -13.97 -2.92
N GLN A 605 11.98 -15.28 -2.95
CA GLN A 605 13.02 -16.31 -2.99
C GLN A 605 13.86 -16.20 -4.25
N ARG A 606 13.23 -16.02 -5.42
CA ARG A 606 13.92 -15.84 -6.70
C ARG A 606 14.79 -14.59 -6.71
N LYS A 607 14.27 -13.46 -6.24
CA LYS A 607 15.03 -12.22 -6.08
C LYS A 607 16.25 -12.41 -5.18
N MET A 608 16.10 -13.07 -4.03
CA MET A 608 17.22 -13.37 -3.13
C MET A 608 18.30 -14.24 -3.78
N VAL A 609 17.91 -15.23 -4.60
CA VAL A 609 18.85 -16.07 -5.34
C VAL A 609 19.59 -15.25 -6.40
N SER A 610 18.87 -14.48 -7.22
CA SER A 610 19.47 -13.63 -8.25
C SER A 610 20.40 -12.57 -7.67
N GLU A 611 20.02 -11.88 -6.59
CA GLU A 611 20.88 -10.91 -5.92
C GLU A 611 22.18 -11.55 -5.40
N LYS A 612 22.11 -12.77 -4.86
CA LYS A 612 23.29 -13.48 -4.37
C LYS A 612 24.17 -14.04 -5.48
N LEU A 613 23.60 -14.44 -6.62
CA LEU A 613 24.37 -14.79 -7.81
C LEU A 613 25.15 -13.57 -8.33
N ASN A 614 24.50 -12.42 -8.45
CA ASN A 614 25.15 -11.18 -8.88
C ASN A 614 26.26 -10.74 -7.90
N GLU A 615 26.06 -10.93 -6.60
CA GLU A 615 27.09 -10.66 -5.58
C GLU A 615 28.29 -11.61 -5.73
N LEU A 616 28.04 -12.91 -5.92
CA LEU A 616 29.10 -13.90 -6.17
C LEU A 616 29.87 -13.54 -7.45
N GLU A 617 29.17 -13.23 -8.53
CA GLU A 617 29.77 -12.79 -9.80
C GLU A 617 30.70 -11.58 -9.60
N ALA A 618 30.20 -10.54 -8.94
CA ALA A 618 30.99 -9.33 -8.67
C ALA A 618 32.24 -9.63 -7.82
N VAL A 619 32.12 -10.49 -6.80
CA VAL A 619 33.23 -10.92 -5.96
C VAL A 619 34.25 -11.72 -6.76
N LEU A 620 33.82 -12.64 -7.62
CA LEU A 620 34.72 -13.44 -8.48
C LEU A 620 35.52 -12.57 -9.45
N TYR A 621 34.87 -11.59 -10.10
CA TYR A 621 35.58 -10.65 -10.99
C TYR A 621 36.53 -9.72 -10.24
N SER A 622 36.14 -9.27 -9.04
CA SER A 622 37.01 -8.48 -8.17
C SER A 622 38.22 -9.30 -7.71
N ALA A 623 38.02 -10.56 -7.31
CA ALA A 623 39.07 -11.49 -6.93
C ALA A 623 40.04 -11.74 -8.09
N ARG A 624 39.53 -11.97 -9.31
CA ARG A 624 40.36 -12.14 -10.51
C ARG A 624 41.22 -10.92 -10.80
N THR A 625 40.67 -9.72 -10.61
CA THR A 625 41.40 -8.46 -10.79
C THR A 625 42.51 -8.34 -9.76
N LEU A 626 42.22 -8.61 -8.49
CA LEU A 626 43.22 -8.62 -7.41
C LEU A 626 44.34 -9.63 -7.68
N LEU A 627 44.00 -10.87 -8.07
CA LEU A 627 44.99 -11.92 -8.35
C LEU A 627 45.91 -11.62 -9.54
N SER A 628 45.54 -10.64 -10.37
CA SER A 628 46.35 -10.16 -11.49
C SER A 628 47.12 -8.87 -11.16
N ASP A 629 46.99 -8.34 -9.95
CA ASP A 629 47.68 -7.13 -9.50
C ASP A 629 49.19 -7.40 -9.32
N ASP A 630 50.03 -6.51 -9.84
CA ASP A 630 51.49 -6.66 -9.79
C ASP A 630 52.00 -6.81 -8.35
N ASP A 631 51.43 -6.10 -7.38
CA ASP A 631 51.83 -6.22 -5.98
C ASP A 631 51.49 -7.60 -5.40
N VAL A 632 50.35 -8.19 -5.80
CA VAL A 632 49.96 -9.54 -5.37
C VAL A 632 50.90 -10.56 -5.99
N VAL A 633 51.14 -10.47 -7.29
CA VAL A 633 51.99 -11.41 -8.05
C VAL A 633 53.45 -11.38 -7.57
N GLU A 634 53.99 -10.20 -7.29
CA GLU A 634 55.39 -10.07 -6.87
C GLU A 634 55.61 -10.46 -5.41
N LYS A 635 54.62 -10.23 -4.54
CA LYS A 635 54.83 -10.28 -3.08
C LYS A 635 54.21 -11.50 -2.41
N CYS A 636 53.12 -12.05 -2.93
CA CYS A 636 52.44 -13.21 -2.32
C CYS A 636 53.06 -14.55 -2.74
N PRO A 637 52.91 -15.62 -1.93
CA PRO A 637 53.35 -16.96 -2.31
C PRO A 637 52.59 -17.47 -3.54
N GLU A 638 53.33 -17.99 -4.52
CA GLU A 638 52.77 -18.55 -5.77
C GLU A 638 51.69 -19.61 -5.49
N SER A 639 51.89 -20.47 -4.48
CA SER A 639 50.90 -21.48 -4.08
C SER A 639 49.57 -20.88 -3.62
N MET A 640 49.58 -19.73 -2.95
CA MET A 640 48.37 -19.06 -2.48
C MET A 640 47.61 -18.41 -3.64
N ILE A 641 48.35 -17.86 -4.61
CA ILE A 641 47.79 -17.28 -5.82
C ILE A 641 47.18 -18.37 -6.71
N ASP A 642 47.86 -19.50 -6.87
CA ASP A 642 47.40 -20.64 -7.67
C ASP A 642 46.13 -21.26 -7.10
N GLU A 643 46.07 -21.48 -5.78
CA GLU A 643 44.87 -21.98 -5.10
C GLU A 643 43.66 -21.05 -5.29
N ALA A 644 43.88 -19.74 -5.13
CA ALA A 644 42.83 -18.74 -5.34
C ALA A 644 42.39 -18.65 -6.81
N ASN A 645 43.33 -18.69 -7.76
CA ASN A 645 43.04 -18.68 -9.19
C ASN A 645 42.25 -19.92 -9.62
N ALA A 646 42.61 -21.10 -9.11
CA ALA A 646 41.88 -22.34 -9.38
C ALA A 646 40.43 -22.25 -8.88
N LEU A 647 40.23 -21.80 -7.63
CA LEU A 647 38.91 -21.61 -7.03
C LEU A 647 38.05 -20.61 -7.81
N VAL A 648 38.60 -19.43 -8.13
CA VAL A 648 37.89 -18.39 -8.88
C VAL A 648 37.52 -18.89 -10.27
N SER A 649 38.42 -19.61 -10.95
CA SER A 649 38.15 -20.16 -12.28
C SER A 649 37.05 -21.21 -12.25
N GLU A 650 37.10 -22.14 -11.29
CA GLU A 650 36.05 -23.17 -11.10
C GLU A 650 34.68 -22.52 -10.86
N TYR A 651 34.62 -21.48 -10.03
CA TYR A 651 33.34 -20.85 -9.68
C TYR A 651 32.80 -19.93 -10.77
N LEU A 652 33.66 -19.34 -11.61
CA LEU A 652 33.23 -18.65 -12.83
C LEU A 652 32.66 -19.66 -13.84
N GLU A 653 33.29 -20.82 -14.03
CA GLU A 653 32.76 -21.88 -14.90
C GLU A 653 31.42 -22.41 -14.37
N TRP A 654 31.33 -22.67 -13.06
CA TRP A 654 30.07 -23.03 -12.42
C TRP A 654 28.99 -21.96 -12.62
N LEU A 655 29.35 -20.67 -12.51
CA LEU A 655 28.42 -19.56 -12.73
C LEU A 655 27.86 -19.59 -14.16
N ASP A 656 28.71 -19.85 -15.16
CA ASP A 656 28.34 -19.83 -16.57
C ASP A 656 27.50 -21.05 -17.01
N PHE A 657 27.70 -22.22 -16.40
CA PHE A 657 27.13 -23.48 -16.90
C PHE A 657 26.23 -24.25 -15.91
N GLU A 658 26.38 -24.03 -14.61
CA GLU A 658 25.75 -24.85 -13.56
C GLU A 658 24.90 -24.03 -12.56
N SER A 659 24.93 -22.70 -12.64
CA SER A 659 24.20 -21.84 -11.69
C SER A 659 22.68 -21.86 -11.86
N ASP A 660 22.19 -22.38 -12.99
CA ASP A 660 20.76 -22.49 -13.29
C ASP A 660 20.05 -23.39 -12.24
N GLY A 661 19.16 -22.78 -11.46
CA GLY A 661 18.44 -23.47 -10.39
C GLY A 661 19.22 -23.65 -9.09
N ALA A 662 20.38 -23.00 -8.94
CA ALA A 662 21.21 -23.07 -7.74
C ALA A 662 20.46 -22.63 -6.48
N GLN A 663 20.75 -23.31 -5.36
CA GLN A 663 20.14 -22.99 -4.09
C GLN A 663 20.90 -21.88 -3.36
N LEU A 664 20.16 -21.05 -2.61
CA LEU A 664 20.75 -19.94 -1.83
C LEU A 664 21.89 -20.39 -0.89
N LYS A 665 21.83 -21.62 -0.36
CA LYS A 665 22.85 -22.18 0.51
C LYS A 665 24.17 -22.45 -0.24
N GLU A 666 24.07 -22.96 -1.47
CA GLU A 666 25.22 -23.27 -2.31
C GLU A 666 25.95 -21.99 -2.71
N ILE A 667 25.21 -20.99 -3.18
CA ILE A 667 25.76 -19.68 -3.58
C ILE A 667 26.48 -19.02 -2.41
N ARG A 668 25.90 -19.08 -1.20
CA ARG A 668 26.54 -18.54 0.02
C ARG A 668 27.84 -19.26 0.36
N SER A 669 27.86 -20.60 0.25
CA SER A 669 29.09 -21.37 0.50
C SER A 669 30.19 -20.95 -0.46
N LYS A 670 29.89 -20.86 -1.76
CA LYS A 670 30.86 -20.43 -2.78
C LYS A 670 31.37 -19.01 -2.52
N LEU A 671 30.48 -18.10 -2.10
CA LEU A 671 30.84 -16.74 -1.75
C LEU A 671 31.78 -16.68 -0.53
N GLU A 672 31.48 -17.46 0.52
CA GLU A 672 32.32 -17.57 1.72
C GLU A 672 33.71 -18.13 1.38
N ASP A 673 33.80 -19.14 0.49
CA ASP A 673 35.07 -19.73 0.07
C ASP A 673 35.96 -18.70 -0.65
N VAL A 674 35.40 -17.94 -1.60
CA VAL A 674 36.14 -16.91 -2.36
C VAL A 674 36.57 -15.78 -1.43
N GLN A 675 35.68 -15.28 -0.58
CA GLN A 675 36.01 -14.23 0.38
C GLN A 675 37.11 -14.64 1.35
N LYS A 676 37.10 -15.90 1.80
CA LYS A 676 38.16 -16.43 2.67
C LYS A 676 39.50 -16.52 1.95
N SER A 677 39.50 -16.97 0.70
CA SER A 677 40.72 -17.08 -0.13
C SER A 677 41.31 -15.68 -0.40
N VAL A 678 40.49 -14.75 -0.88
CA VAL A 678 40.89 -13.35 -1.14
C VAL A 678 41.34 -12.64 0.13
N GLY A 679 40.59 -12.77 1.22
CA GLY A 679 40.93 -12.15 2.50
C GLY A 679 42.27 -12.64 3.07
N SER A 680 42.66 -13.89 2.78
CA SER A 680 43.99 -14.40 3.14
C SER A 680 45.11 -13.67 2.40
N ILE A 681 44.92 -13.37 1.11
CA ILE A 681 45.89 -12.65 0.28
C ILE A 681 45.98 -11.18 0.72
N GLU A 682 44.85 -10.51 0.91
CA GLU A 682 44.80 -9.13 1.40
C GLU A 682 45.46 -9.00 2.78
N SER A 683 45.19 -9.95 3.68
CA SER A 683 45.84 -10.00 5.00
C SER A 683 47.36 -10.16 4.87
N PHE A 684 47.83 -11.04 3.97
CA PHE A 684 49.25 -11.24 3.74
C PHE A 684 49.94 -9.96 3.22
N LEU A 685 49.34 -9.26 2.27
CA LEU A 685 49.87 -7.99 1.74
C LEU A 685 49.88 -6.88 2.79
N SER A 686 48.82 -6.81 3.59
CA SER A 686 48.75 -5.88 4.72
C SER A 686 49.90 -6.13 5.70
N GLU A 687 50.17 -7.39 6.05
CA GLU A 687 51.30 -7.74 6.92
C GLU A 687 52.67 -7.34 6.34
N LEU A 688 52.86 -7.48 5.02
CA LEU A 688 54.10 -7.06 4.37
C LEU A 688 54.33 -5.55 4.44
N SER A 689 53.29 -4.74 4.33
CA SER A 689 53.35 -3.28 4.38
C SER A 689 53.27 -2.68 5.79
N THR A 690 53.04 -3.50 6.81
CA THR A 690 52.81 -3.04 8.18
C THR A 690 54.09 -2.49 8.83
N PRO A 691 54.07 -1.26 9.39
CA PRO A 691 55.19 -0.73 10.15
C PRO A 691 55.37 -1.52 11.46
N LEU A 692 56.62 -1.87 11.79
CA LEU A 692 56.99 -2.65 12.99
C LEU A 692 58.05 -1.90 13.79
N ASP A 693 57.81 -0.60 13.97
CA ASP A 693 58.62 0.30 14.76
C ASP A 693 58.11 0.37 16.20
N ALA A 694 58.83 1.10 17.05
CA ALA A 694 58.47 1.25 18.46
C ALA A 694 57.06 1.87 18.64
N GLN A 695 56.64 2.74 17.70
CA GLN A 695 55.35 3.42 17.76
C GLN A 695 54.18 2.45 17.53
N GLU A 696 54.31 1.49 16.61
CA GLU A 696 53.31 0.42 16.43
C GLU A 696 53.19 -0.45 17.70
N PHE A 697 54.31 -0.89 18.29
CA PHE A 697 54.26 -1.72 19.51
C PHE A 697 53.75 -0.95 20.73
N GLU A 698 54.03 0.35 20.84
CA GLU A 698 53.44 1.26 21.85
C GLU A 698 51.92 1.40 21.65
N SER A 699 51.46 1.52 20.41
CA SER A 699 50.03 1.55 20.08
C SER A 699 49.34 0.23 20.44
N ILE A 700 49.94 -0.91 20.09
CA ILE A 700 49.42 -2.24 20.45
C ILE A 700 49.33 -2.38 21.98
N HIS A 701 50.36 -1.96 22.72
CA HIS A 701 50.34 -1.98 24.17
C HIS A 701 49.25 -1.05 24.74
N THR A 702 49.05 0.13 24.17
CA THR A 702 47.98 1.06 24.58
C THR A 702 46.60 0.42 24.36
N ASN A 703 46.35 -0.16 23.19
CA ASN A 703 45.10 -0.87 22.87
C ASN A 703 44.87 -2.08 23.79
N ALA A 704 45.95 -2.79 24.14
CA ALA A 704 45.93 -3.87 25.10
C ALA A 704 45.51 -3.39 26.51
N VAL A 705 46.09 -2.29 26.99
CA VAL A 705 45.72 -1.66 28.27
C VAL A 705 44.26 -1.21 28.24
N GLU A 706 43.80 -0.60 27.15
CA GLU A 706 42.40 -0.22 26.98
C GLU A 706 41.45 -1.42 27.03
N ALA A 707 41.79 -2.53 26.35
CA ALA A 707 40.98 -3.74 26.37
C ALA A 707 40.90 -4.35 27.78
N VAL A 708 42.00 -4.35 28.53
CA VAL A 708 42.02 -4.79 29.94
C VAL A 708 41.18 -3.86 30.83
N ASN A 709 41.32 -2.55 30.68
CA ASN A 709 40.53 -1.57 31.43
C ASN A 709 39.03 -1.70 31.14
N ALA A 710 38.65 -1.89 29.87
CA ALA A 710 37.26 -2.08 29.46
C ALA A 710 36.67 -3.37 30.07
N LEU A 711 37.47 -4.44 30.19
CA LEU A 711 37.04 -5.67 30.86
C LEU A 711 36.88 -5.47 32.37
N GLN A 712 37.80 -4.74 33.02
CA GLN A 712 37.70 -4.40 34.45
C GLN A 712 36.50 -3.51 34.77
N GLU A 713 36.27 -2.46 33.98
CA GLU A 713 35.11 -1.58 34.09
C GLU A 713 33.81 -2.38 33.92
N TYR A 714 33.80 -3.33 32.97
CA TYR A 714 32.66 -4.20 32.76
C TYR A 714 32.35 -5.09 33.98
N PHE A 715 33.37 -5.68 34.63
CA PHE A 715 33.16 -6.44 35.87
C PHE A 715 32.57 -5.59 36.99
N LEU A 716 32.95 -4.32 37.10
CA LEU A 716 32.39 -3.39 38.06
C LEU A 716 30.89 -3.14 37.76
N THR A 717 30.55 -2.85 36.50
CA THR A 717 29.16 -2.65 36.07
C THR A 717 28.30 -3.89 36.32
N MET A 718 28.82 -5.10 36.03
CA MET A 718 28.12 -6.36 36.30
C MET A 718 27.78 -6.51 37.78
N SER A 719 28.72 -6.19 38.66
CA SER A 719 28.55 -6.28 40.11
C SER A 719 27.48 -5.31 40.61
N GLU A 720 27.49 -4.06 40.13
CA GLU A 720 26.48 -3.05 40.46
C GLU A 720 25.06 -3.43 40.01
N GLU A 721 24.94 -3.96 38.79
CA GLU A 721 23.65 -4.44 38.26
C GLU A 721 23.14 -5.64 39.05
N ALA A 722 24.00 -6.62 39.33
CA ALA A 722 23.65 -7.79 40.11
C ALA A 722 23.20 -7.40 41.53
N PHE A 723 23.91 -6.46 42.17
CA PHE A 723 23.54 -5.91 43.47
C PHE A 723 22.17 -5.21 43.44
N THR A 724 21.92 -4.43 42.39
CA THR A 724 20.63 -3.74 42.21
C THR A 724 19.47 -4.72 42.05
N VAL A 725 19.65 -5.76 41.21
CA VAL A 725 18.63 -6.79 41.00
C VAL A 725 18.42 -7.60 42.28
N ALA A 726 19.48 -7.99 42.98
CA ALA A 726 19.38 -8.67 44.28
C ALA A 726 18.56 -7.84 45.29
N GLY A 727 18.82 -6.53 45.38
CA GLY A 727 18.04 -5.62 46.22
C GLY A 727 16.54 -5.57 45.87
N LEU A 728 16.17 -5.72 44.59
CA LEU A 728 14.77 -5.78 44.15
C LEU A 728 14.09 -7.11 44.52
N PHE A 729 14.83 -8.22 44.48
CA PHE A 729 14.33 -9.53 44.92
C PHE A 729 14.06 -9.53 46.43
N THR A 730 15.00 -9.03 47.23
CA THR A 730 14.84 -8.90 48.68
C THR A 730 13.63 -8.03 49.05
N LYS A 731 13.45 -6.89 48.37
CA LYS A 731 12.27 -6.02 48.56
C LYS A 731 10.94 -6.68 48.18
N SER A 732 10.98 -7.68 47.30
CA SER A 732 9.80 -8.40 46.83
C SER A 732 9.51 -9.69 47.61
N GLY A 733 10.29 -9.97 48.67
CA GLY A 733 10.14 -11.18 49.50
C GLY A 733 10.64 -12.47 48.83
N LEU A 734 11.46 -12.36 47.79
CA LEU A 734 12.04 -13.48 47.06
C LEU A 734 13.51 -13.68 47.44
N ASP A 735 13.93 -14.93 47.56
CA ASP A 735 15.32 -15.31 47.77
C ASP A 735 16.09 -15.25 46.45
N TYR A 736 16.95 -14.22 46.32
CA TYR A 736 17.76 -13.99 45.14
C TYR A 736 18.70 -15.15 44.83
N GLU A 737 19.35 -15.75 45.82
CA GLU A 737 20.33 -16.82 45.59
C GLU A 737 19.66 -18.10 45.10
N ASN A 738 18.49 -18.42 45.66
CA ASN A 738 17.71 -19.57 45.26
C ASN A 738 17.13 -19.42 43.84
N GLU A 739 16.68 -18.23 43.46
CA GLU A 739 16.19 -17.97 42.10
C GLU A 739 17.33 -17.87 41.08
N LEU A 740 18.49 -17.33 41.47
CA LEU A 740 19.71 -17.33 40.66
C LEU A 740 20.17 -18.76 40.34
N ALA A 741 20.03 -19.70 41.27
CA ALA A 741 20.37 -21.11 41.07
C ALA A 741 19.44 -21.84 40.08
N LYS A 742 18.24 -21.30 39.80
CA LYS A 742 17.22 -21.89 38.90
C LYS A 742 17.26 -21.35 37.48
N VAL A 743 17.93 -20.22 37.24
CA VAL A 743 18.11 -19.65 35.90
C VAL A 743 19.08 -20.54 35.09
N THR A 744 18.79 -20.74 33.81
CA THR A 744 19.54 -21.64 32.92
C THR A 744 21.02 -21.23 32.90
N LYS A 745 21.94 -22.20 32.98
CA LYS A 745 23.39 -21.94 32.93
C LYS A 745 23.83 -21.66 31.49
N PRO A 746 24.14 -20.42 31.07
CA PRO A 746 24.93 -20.21 29.85
C PRO A 746 26.30 -20.87 29.99
N GLN A 747 27.00 -21.14 28.89
CA GLN A 747 28.40 -21.59 28.93
C GLN A 747 29.19 -20.67 29.88
N HIS A 748 29.66 -21.24 30.98
CA HIS A 748 30.40 -20.51 32.00
C HIS A 748 31.87 -20.52 31.62
N ILE A 749 32.44 -19.33 31.40
CA ILE A 749 33.89 -19.16 31.51
C ILE A 749 34.22 -19.41 32.99
N THR A 750 35.01 -20.43 33.28
CA THR A 750 35.40 -20.78 34.65
C THR A 750 36.43 -19.77 35.18
N GLN A 751 36.56 -19.66 36.50
CA GLN A 751 37.62 -18.85 37.10
C GLN A 751 39.01 -19.31 36.63
N GLU A 752 39.21 -20.62 36.48
CA GLU A 752 40.44 -21.18 35.93
C GLU A 752 40.71 -20.74 34.47
N GLN A 753 39.67 -20.61 33.65
CA GLN A 753 39.80 -20.10 32.27
C GLN A 753 40.13 -18.60 32.27
N LEU A 754 39.50 -17.81 33.14
CA LEU A 754 39.81 -16.39 33.31
C LEU A 754 41.25 -16.17 33.79
N ASP A 755 41.70 -16.93 34.78
CA ASP A 755 43.06 -16.86 35.31
C ASP A 755 44.09 -17.30 34.25
N ALA A 756 43.75 -18.29 33.42
CA ALA A 756 44.60 -18.74 32.30
C ALA A 756 44.72 -17.67 31.20
N VAL A 757 43.61 -17.04 30.81
CA VAL A 757 43.61 -15.92 29.85
C VAL A 757 44.42 -14.75 30.42
N GLN A 758 44.18 -14.35 31.66
CA GLN A 758 44.90 -13.27 32.33
C GLN A 758 46.42 -13.54 32.34
N LYS A 759 46.85 -14.74 32.74
CA LYS A 759 48.27 -15.10 32.78
C LYS A 759 48.92 -15.10 31.39
N SER A 760 48.20 -15.59 30.38
CA SER A 760 48.68 -15.61 28.98
C SER A 760 48.80 -14.20 28.41
N VAL A 761 47.81 -13.35 28.68
CA VAL A 761 47.74 -11.95 28.23
C VAL A 761 48.84 -11.10 28.88
N THR A 762 49.00 -11.19 30.20
CA THR A 762 50.02 -10.42 30.94
C THR A 762 51.44 -10.75 30.45
N LYS A 763 51.73 -12.03 30.17
CA LYS A 763 53.03 -12.42 29.63
C LYS A 763 53.31 -11.76 28.27
N THR A 764 52.33 -11.81 27.37
CA THR A 764 52.46 -11.30 25.99
C THR A 764 52.58 -9.77 25.97
N PHE A 765 51.80 -9.07 26.80
CA PHE A 765 51.84 -7.60 26.84
C PHE A 765 53.08 -7.05 27.53
N GLU A 766 53.63 -7.76 28.52
CA GLU A 766 54.93 -7.40 29.10
C GLU A 766 56.05 -7.57 28.05
N GLU A 767 55.98 -8.61 27.23
CA GLU A 767 56.92 -8.82 26.12
C GLU A 767 56.84 -7.68 25.09
N VAL A 768 55.63 -7.29 24.66
CA VAL A 768 55.41 -6.12 23.79
C VAL A 768 55.93 -4.83 24.44
N LYS A 769 55.72 -4.66 25.74
CA LYS A 769 56.19 -3.50 26.50
C LYS A 769 57.70 -3.35 26.45
N THR A 770 58.42 -4.46 26.66
CA THR A 770 59.90 -4.44 26.56
C THR A 770 60.41 -4.06 25.17
N LEU A 771 59.62 -4.28 24.11
CA LEU A 771 60.07 -4.01 22.73
C LEU A 771 60.07 -2.52 22.38
N PHE A 772 59.11 -1.73 22.86
CA PHE A 772 59.14 -0.29 22.60
C PHE A 772 59.94 0.50 23.65
N GLU A 773 60.17 -0.07 24.84
CA GLU A 773 61.04 0.51 25.87
C GLU A 773 62.54 0.26 25.59
N ASP A 774 62.89 -0.83 24.89
CA ASP A 774 64.25 -1.21 24.50
C ASP A 774 64.40 -1.23 22.97
N THR A 775 64.69 -0.05 22.41
CA THR A 775 64.83 0.14 20.95
C THR A 775 66.01 -0.64 20.36
N GLU A 776 67.07 -0.89 21.11
CA GLU A 776 68.21 -1.70 20.64
C GLU A 776 67.81 -3.17 20.45
N LYS A 777 67.04 -3.71 21.40
CA LYS A 777 66.46 -5.06 21.28
C LYS A 777 65.52 -5.14 20.07
N LEU A 778 64.63 -4.16 19.89
CA LEU A 778 63.73 -4.12 18.74
C LEU A 778 64.50 -4.03 17.42
N GLU A 779 65.55 -3.22 17.30
CA GLU A 779 66.35 -3.12 16.07
C GLU A 779 67.10 -4.41 15.74
N SER A 780 67.50 -5.20 16.75
CA SER A 780 68.23 -6.46 16.57
C SER A 780 67.37 -7.65 16.09
N MET A 781 66.03 -7.55 16.19
CA MET A 781 65.10 -8.62 15.82
C MET A 781 64.81 -8.65 14.32
N THR A 782 64.63 -9.85 13.78
CA THR A 782 64.16 -10.05 12.41
C THR A 782 62.72 -9.56 12.25
N ARG A 783 62.34 -9.19 11.02
CA ARG A 783 60.96 -8.78 10.71
C ARG A 783 59.94 -9.88 11.03
N GLU A 784 60.33 -11.14 10.85
CA GLU A 784 59.49 -12.31 11.15
C GLU A 784 59.22 -12.46 12.65
N GLU A 785 60.24 -12.31 13.49
CA GLU A 785 60.07 -12.31 14.96
C GLU A 785 59.19 -11.15 15.43
N LYS A 786 59.36 -9.95 14.85
CA LYS A 786 58.49 -8.80 15.13
C LYS A 786 57.04 -9.05 14.73
N LEU A 787 56.82 -9.63 13.54
CA LEU A 787 55.48 -10.00 13.07
C LEU A 787 54.85 -11.06 13.95
N GLN A 788 55.61 -12.05 14.41
CA GLN A 788 55.12 -13.09 15.30
C GLN A 788 54.63 -12.51 16.63
N ILE A 789 55.44 -11.65 17.27
CA ILE A 789 55.06 -11.00 18.53
C ILE A 789 53.85 -10.09 18.32
N ARG A 790 53.81 -9.34 17.21
CA ARG A 790 52.64 -8.53 16.84
C ARG A 790 51.38 -9.37 16.68
N ARG A 791 51.44 -10.48 15.94
CA ARG A 791 50.29 -11.39 15.74
C ARG A 791 49.82 -11.96 17.07
N GLU A 792 50.75 -12.44 17.90
CA GLU A 792 50.42 -12.99 19.21
C GLU A 792 49.76 -11.92 20.10
N ALA A 793 50.28 -10.70 20.11
CA ALA A 793 49.69 -9.59 20.85
C ALA A 793 48.27 -9.23 20.38
N LEU A 794 48.05 -9.11 19.06
CA LEU A 794 46.73 -8.81 18.50
C LEU A 794 45.72 -9.94 18.77
N LEU A 795 46.14 -11.20 18.63
CA LEU A 795 45.31 -12.36 18.98
C LEU A 795 44.90 -12.33 20.45
N LYS A 796 45.81 -11.93 21.36
CA LYS A 796 45.50 -11.80 22.80
C LYS A 796 44.54 -10.64 23.09
N ILE A 797 44.65 -9.53 22.36
CA ILE A 797 43.68 -8.42 22.44
C ILE A 797 42.30 -8.87 21.97
N GLU A 798 42.24 -9.63 20.88
CA GLU A 798 40.98 -10.18 20.36
C GLU A 798 40.38 -11.23 21.31
N GLU A 799 41.20 -12.11 21.88
CA GLU A 799 40.80 -13.06 22.92
C GLU A 799 40.18 -12.35 24.14
N LEU A 800 40.75 -11.22 24.58
CA LEU A 800 40.18 -10.38 25.64
C LEU A 800 38.80 -9.81 25.23
N LYS A 801 38.69 -9.24 24.03
CA LYS A 801 37.42 -8.66 23.52
C LYS A 801 36.34 -9.72 23.38
N ASN A 802 36.68 -10.89 22.84
CA ASN A 802 35.75 -12.03 22.71
C ASN A 802 35.33 -12.55 24.08
N THR A 803 36.25 -12.64 25.04
CA THR A 803 35.96 -13.01 26.43
C THR A 803 35.00 -11.99 27.07
N GLN A 804 35.25 -10.69 26.88
CA GLN A 804 34.38 -9.61 27.35
C GLN A 804 32.97 -9.74 26.75
N GLN A 805 32.87 -9.96 25.44
CA GLN A 805 31.58 -10.10 24.74
C GLN A 805 30.81 -11.35 25.18
N ALA A 806 31.50 -12.46 25.42
CA ALA A 806 30.91 -13.69 25.96
C ALA A 806 30.38 -13.49 27.38
N LEU A 807 31.17 -12.86 28.25
CA LEU A 807 30.74 -12.46 29.61
C LEU A 807 29.53 -11.53 29.55
N LYS A 808 29.54 -10.58 28.62
CA LYS A 808 28.44 -9.62 28.41
C LYS A 808 27.13 -10.27 28.01
N THR A 809 27.20 -11.17 27.03
CA THR A 809 26.04 -11.93 26.56
C THR A 809 25.47 -12.81 27.67
N SER A 810 26.36 -13.49 28.40
CA SER A 810 26.02 -14.36 29.55
C SER A 810 25.34 -13.58 30.68
N HIS A 811 25.91 -12.45 31.10
CA HIS A 811 25.34 -11.59 32.16
C HIS A 811 24.01 -10.95 31.73
N THR A 812 23.92 -10.43 30.52
CA THR A 812 22.70 -9.81 29.99
C THR A 812 21.54 -10.81 29.97
N GLN A 813 21.79 -12.04 29.52
CA GLN A 813 20.80 -13.10 29.51
C GLN A 813 20.37 -13.48 30.94
N LYS A 814 21.32 -13.66 31.87
CA LYS A 814 21.02 -13.90 33.29
C LYS A 814 20.16 -12.80 33.91
N MET A 815 20.51 -11.53 33.68
CA MET A 815 19.76 -10.38 34.18
C MET A 815 18.36 -10.31 33.58
N LYS A 816 18.21 -10.63 32.28
CA LYS A 816 16.91 -10.69 31.60
C LYS A 816 16.00 -11.78 32.20
N ASP A 817 16.56 -12.95 32.47
CA ASP A 817 15.82 -14.07 33.06
C ASP A 817 15.39 -13.77 34.50
N LEU A 818 16.28 -13.21 35.32
CA LEU A 818 15.96 -12.76 36.68
C LEU A 818 14.89 -11.65 36.68
N LYS A 819 15.01 -10.64 35.81
CA LYS A 819 13.99 -9.59 35.67
C LYS A 819 12.65 -10.17 35.19
N SER A 820 12.65 -11.21 34.38
CA SER A 820 11.45 -11.94 33.94
C SER A 820 10.79 -12.69 35.10
N VAL A 821 11.56 -13.39 35.94
CA VAL A 821 11.07 -14.06 37.16
C VAL A 821 10.45 -13.05 38.11
N LEU A 822 11.15 -11.95 38.40
CA LEU A 822 10.66 -10.87 39.24
C LEU A 822 9.36 -10.26 38.67
N GLY A 823 9.32 -10.01 37.36
CA GLY A 823 8.15 -9.49 36.66
C GLY A 823 6.93 -10.42 36.73
N LYS A 824 7.14 -11.74 36.61
CA LYS A 824 6.08 -12.75 36.79
C LYS A 824 5.56 -12.75 38.22
N HIS A 825 6.45 -12.70 39.22
CA HIS A 825 6.06 -12.69 40.62
C HIS A 825 5.27 -11.42 40.99
N LEU A 826 5.74 -10.26 40.57
CA LEU A 826 5.03 -8.98 40.79
C LEU A 826 3.66 -8.94 40.10
N ARG A 827 3.53 -9.52 38.90
CA ARG A 827 2.22 -9.65 38.22
C ARG A 827 1.31 -10.63 38.95
N ALA A 828 1.85 -11.72 39.49
CA ALA A 828 1.08 -12.68 40.30
C ALA A 828 0.58 -12.05 41.61
N GLN A 829 1.43 -11.31 42.32
CA GLN A 829 1.04 -10.55 43.51
C GLN A 829 -0.04 -9.50 43.19
N LYS A 830 0.11 -8.74 42.10
CA LYS A 830 -0.93 -7.78 41.65
C LYS A 830 -2.25 -8.47 41.29
N ARG A 831 -2.21 -9.62 40.61
CA ARG A 831 -3.42 -10.41 40.30
C ARG A 831 -4.05 -10.99 41.56
N ALA A 832 -3.27 -11.46 42.51
CA ALA A 832 -3.76 -11.97 43.78
C ALA A 832 -4.41 -10.84 44.60
N ALA A 833 -3.78 -9.67 44.68
CA ALA A 833 -4.34 -8.48 45.33
C ALA A 833 -5.62 -8.00 44.64
N ALA A 834 -5.66 -7.94 43.30
CA ALA A 834 -6.86 -7.58 42.55
C ALA A 834 -7.98 -8.61 42.70
N LYS A 835 -7.65 -9.91 42.85
CA LYS A 835 -8.62 -10.99 43.09
C LYS A 835 -9.14 -10.97 44.53
N GLU A 836 -8.31 -10.65 45.51
CA GLU A 836 -8.70 -10.35 46.89
C GLU A 836 -9.62 -9.13 46.95
N GLU A 837 -9.28 -8.05 46.23
CA GLU A 837 -10.09 -6.84 46.16
C GLU A 837 -11.42 -7.09 45.43
N ALA A 838 -11.42 -7.88 44.35
CA ALA A 838 -12.63 -8.31 43.66
C ALA A 838 -13.49 -9.23 44.54
N LYS A 839 -12.87 -10.16 45.30
CA LYS A 839 -13.57 -10.98 46.28
C LYS A 839 -14.18 -10.17 47.40
N ARG A 840 -13.48 -9.14 47.91
CA ARG A 840 -14.02 -8.20 48.90
C ARG A 840 -15.21 -7.43 48.33
N LYS A 841 -15.09 -6.95 47.10
CA LYS A 841 -16.20 -6.28 46.38
C LYS A 841 -17.36 -7.22 46.08
N GLU A 842 -17.12 -8.51 45.82
CA GLU A 842 -18.16 -9.53 45.64
C GLU A 842 -18.80 -9.96 46.96
N SER A 843 -18.04 -10.06 48.07
CA SER A 843 -18.61 -10.34 49.39
C SER A 843 -19.45 -9.18 49.91
N GLU A 844 -19.02 -7.93 49.66
CA GLU A 844 -19.81 -6.73 49.92
C GLU A 844 -21.07 -6.67 49.02
N LYS A 845 -21.01 -7.25 47.81
CA LYS A 845 -22.17 -7.36 46.91
C LYS A 845 -23.12 -8.51 47.25
N SER A 846 -22.63 -9.61 47.80
CA SER A 846 -23.46 -10.74 48.24
C SER A 846 -24.13 -10.44 49.57
N GLU A 847 -23.45 -9.76 50.50
CA GLU A 847 -24.07 -9.29 51.75
C GLU A 847 -25.16 -8.23 51.51
N SER A 848 -25.07 -7.44 50.43
CA SER A 848 -26.12 -6.49 50.03
C SER A 848 -27.27 -7.11 49.23
N LEU A 849 -27.11 -8.29 48.63
CA LEU A 849 -28.17 -8.98 47.88
C LEU A 849 -28.91 -10.06 48.70
N GLU A 850 -28.33 -10.57 49.79
CA GLU A 850 -29.03 -11.43 50.76
C GLU A 850 -29.86 -10.62 51.78
N SER A 851 -29.57 -9.33 51.99
CA SER A 851 -30.25 -8.49 52.99
C SER A 851 -31.47 -7.71 52.49
N GLU A 852 -31.80 -7.73 51.19
CA GLU A 852 -33.02 -7.08 50.63
C GLU A 852 -34.13 -8.07 50.25
N SER A 853 -34.09 -9.33 50.72
CA SER A 853 -35.19 -10.31 50.54
C SER A 853 -35.82 -10.85 51.83
N SER A 854 -35.59 -10.21 52.98
CA SER A 854 -36.40 -10.45 54.18
C SER A 854 -36.72 -9.14 54.91
N GLU A 855 -37.96 -8.70 54.69
CA GLU A 855 -38.87 -8.06 55.63
C GLU A 855 -38.29 -7.58 56.98
N SER A 856 -38.49 -6.29 57.24
CA SER A 856 -39.34 -5.76 58.31
C SER A 856 -38.70 -4.64 59.16
N GLU A 857 -39.44 -3.54 59.17
CA GLU A 857 -39.63 -2.56 60.23
C GLU A 857 -38.57 -1.45 60.45
N GLU A 858 -38.96 -0.30 59.88
CA GLU A 858 -39.06 1.01 60.53
C GLU A 858 -37.77 1.82 60.78
N GLN A 859 -37.53 2.73 59.83
CA GLN A 859 -37.45 4.20 59.99
C GLN A 859 -37.49 4.77 61.44
N PRO A 860 -36.86 5.93 61.75
CA PRO A 860 -36.78 7.07 60.83
C PRO A 860 -35.53 7.98 60.91
N THR A 861 -35.20 8.53 59.74
CA THR A 861 -34.93 9.96 59.46
C THR A 861 -33.72 10.70 60.03
N LYS A 862 -33.16 11.47 59.08
CA LYS A 862 -32.61 12.84 59.21
C LYS A 862 -31.21 12.91 59.82
N ALA A 863 -30.28 13.72 59.32
CA ALA A 863 -30.27 14.75 58.28
C ALA A 863 -28.77 15.12 58.15
N VAL A 864 -28.27 15.42 56.93
CA VAL A 864 -27.84 16.78 56.52
C VAL A 864 -26.55 17.18 57.25
N GLU A 865 -25.42 17.45 56.57
CA GLU A 865 -25.11 18.67 55.83
C GLU A 865 -23.66 18.45 55.33
N HIS A 866 -23.39 18.62 54.04
CA HIS A 866 -22.71 19.78 53.46
C HIS A 866 -21.17 19.75 53.47
N ASP A 867 -20.69 20.18 52.30
CA ASP A 867 -19.44 20.88 52.00
C ASP A 867 -18.12 20.10 51.81
N GLU A 868 -17.67 20.28 50.57
CA GLU A 868 -16.33 20.70 50.12
C GLU A 868 -15.16 19.70 50.06
N LEU A 869 -14.73 19.56 48.78
CA LEU A 869 -13.41 19.26 48.19
C LEU A 869 -13.11 17.84 47.67
#